data_AF-A0AAY4AKB9-F1
#
_entry.id   AF-A0AAY4AKB9-F1
#
_cell.length_a   1.000
_cell.length_b   1.000
_cell.length_c   1.000
_cell.angle_alpha   90.00
_cell.angle_beta   90.00
_cell.angle_gamma   90.00
#
_symmetry.space_group_name_H-M   'P 1'
#
loop_
_entity.id
_entity.type
_entity.pdbx_description
1 polymer ?
#
loop_
_entity_poly.entity_id
_entity_poly.type
_entity_poly.pdbx_seq_one_letter_code
_entity_poly.pdbx_strand_id
1 'polypeptide(L)'
;MLLGVRCWECYFMKNEAKRAKCIIYRGNMAKQMTHAYEITYVHLKFYTSRPESFAIYKRTQEDGPWLPYQYYSASCGKTYGRNTRSYIRPGGDEREALCTDEFTFSTLEGRPSAYNFDQSPVLQDWVTATDLMISLDRLNTFGDEFFKDAKVLRSYFYAISDFSVGGRCKCNGHASECVLSDEGKPVCVCEHNTAGADCHLCAPFYQNRPWARATADSANQCVMCNCSDHADTCVFDPEQYRRSGSGGRCVGCRDNTDGAHCEHCRSNFFRRHLDHVCSNCSCNAMGSVSLQCDEQGVCVCRDNVMGQKCDACKPGHHSLSPGGCSLCECDGRGSVGVCSSGDGHCYCKTNVEGHSCNRCKPGSFNLQQEDPDGCQTCFCFGHSLACTSSYQYRPVNITSDFLEGTDGWVGEFSGGLEVPLLWKEGEVYLLPYNELDQGFYKAPEKFMGDQLLSYRQALWLHFTAESEDLLPQTLSVFLEGSGYSVVATLVAQSHHLPSAAHSPQHIFTLRYLPPLEFISASLRQTKDTSQLSGVTLASAAHVPAGSEGVGAALWVEQCSCPLGLTGQFCERCAPGFTRETPNGGPLSTCVPCNCNQHGDCHPETGVCHCADFTTGPTCEHCLDGYYGNAMIGTSGDCRPCPCPDQTSCAQTPETGDVVCTHCPPGTRGTRCEFCEDGSYGDPLGQRGPIWQCEPCKCHGNVDVNDVGVCDHMTGRCLKCLGHTEGDHCERCQRGYYGNAVDPTRLYPKCKPCRCSPEGTSGSLEYCHPDTGDCLCLSYVTGRDCSQCQPGFFNLLPGLGCERCNCNPIGSTTPACDSVTGQCFCRTGVDGQSCDHCHVGFFGFSSRGCRACNCDPMGSISMQCHDNGTCSCRQGFVGYKCDKCQLNFYHNRETYQCEECPVCYGLVRDQAASMKAKLLDLEKLLSNYDCRNSRGRLYPWHSSQWRENHLPELQGEDYLPNAIEDFLAIQGL
;
A
#
# COMPACT_ATOMS: atom_id res chain seq x y z
N MET A 1 24.13 -108.65 62.79
CA MET A 1 24.31 -108.75 64.27
C MET A 1 23.51 -109.94 64.79
N LEU A 2 23.88 -110.54 65.92
CA LEU A 2 22.99 -111.45 66.65
C LEU A 2 22.11 -110.65 67.61
N LEU A 3 20.79 -110.65 67.39
CA LEU A 3 19.81 -109.96 68.23
C LEU A 3 19.59 -110.73 69.53
N GLY A 4 20.39 -110.46 70.56
CA GLY A 4 20.25 -111.07 71.89
C GLY A 4 19.00 -110.56 72.63
N VAL A 5 18.00 -111.42 72.83
CA VAL A 5 16.71 -111.05 73.43
C VAL A 5 16.73 -111.20 74.96
N ARG A 6 16.46 -110.10 75.68
CA ARG A 6 16.06 -110.16 77.10
C ARG A 6 14.58 -110.53 77.19
N CYS A 7 14.28 -111.76 77.59
CA CYS A 7 12.89 -112.21 77.83
C CYS A 7 12.28 -111.45 79.02
N TRP A 8 11.12 -110.82 78.83
CA TRP A 8 10.35 -110.19 79.92
C TRP A 8 9.55 -111.25 80.70
N GLU A 9 9.22 -110.93 81.96
CA GLU A 9 8.42 -111.76 82.89
C GLU A 9 8.90 -113.21 83.12
N CYS A 10 10.11 -113.35 83.69
CA CYS A 10 10.54 -114.61 84.33
C CYS A 10 10.19 -114.60 85.84
N TYR A 11 9.32 -115.51 86.30
CA TYR A 11 9.11 -115.72 87.74
C TYR A 11 10.33 -116.42 88.38
N PHE A 12 10.93 -115.78 89.39
CA PHE A 12 12.07 -116.34 90.14
C PHE A 12 11.62 -117.35 91.19
N MET A 13 11.92 -118.64 90.97
CA MET A 13 11.91 -119.66 92.03
C MET A 13 13.30 -119.75 92.69
N LYS A 14 13.35 -119.63 94.02
CA LYS A 14 14.60 -119.71 94.79
C LYS A 14 15.11 -121.17 94.88
N ASN A 15 16.05 -121.53 94.02
CA ASN A 15 17.39 -121.98 94.43
C ASN A 15 18.30 -122.27 93.22
N GLU A 16 19.60 -122.06 93.43
CA GLU A 16 20.75 -122.41 92.57
C GLU A 16 20.85 -121.85 91.12
N ALA A 17 21.78 -120.90 90.99
CA ALA A 17 22.66 -120.61 89.84
C ALA A 17 22.12 -120.55 88.39
N LYS A 18 22.18 -119.33 87.83
CA LYS A 18 22.57 -119.00 86.44
C LYS A 18 21.76 -119.63 85.27
N ARG A 19 20.52 -119.17 85.08
CA ARG A 19 20.00 -118.61 83.79
C ARG A 19 18.58 -118.07 84.00
N ALA A 20 18.21 -117.02 83.29
CA ALA A 20 16.80 -116.61 83.21
C ALA A 20 16.00 -117.69 82.47
N LYS A 21 14.81 -118.04 82.98
CA LYS A 21 13.93 -119.08 82.42
C LYS A 21 12.54 -118.48 82.29
N CYS A 22 12.14 -118.13 81.07
CA CYS A 22 10.76 -117.72 80.79
C CYS A 22 9.88 -118.95 80.88
N ILE A 23 9.06 -119.04 81.94
CA ILE A 23 8.11 -120.12 82.20
C ILE A 23 6.72 -119.63 81.76
N ILE A 24 6.19 -120.21 80.69
CA ILE A 24 4.92 -119.82 80.07
C ILE A 24 3.93 -120.96 80.24
N TYR A 25 2.82 -120.70 80.93
CA TYR A 25 1.74 -121.68 81.12
C TYR A 25 0.74 -121.67 79.96
N ARG A 26 0.58 -120.52 79.29
CA ARG A 26 -0.05 -120.33 77.96
C ARG A 26 0.23 -118.90 77.50
N GLY A 27 0.40 -118.65 76.20
CA GLY A 27 0.50 -117.29 75.65
C GLY A 27 1.39 -117.16 74.42
N ASN A 28 1.39 -115.94 73.87
CA ASN A 28 2.12 -115.56 72.67
C ASN A 28 3.26 -114.61 73.03
N MET A 29 4.38 -114.70 72.32
CA MET A 29 5.51 -113.76 72.44
C MET A 29 5.63 -112.96 71.14
N ALA A 30 5.62 -111.63 71.21
CA ALA A 30 5.84 -110.76 70.06
C ALA A 30 7.14 -109.96 70.21
N LYS A 31 7.82 -109.70 69.09
CA LYS A 31 9.03 -108.88 69.00
C LYS A 31 8.94 -107.96 67.78
N GLN A 32 8.69 -106.68 68.07
CA GLN A 32 8.76 -105.57 67.12
C GLN A 32 10.21 -105.21 66.79
N MET A 33 10.49 -104.94 65.53
CA MET A 33 11.76 -104.45 64.99
C MET A 33 11.45 -103.17 64.22
N THR A 34 12.03 -102.05 64.63
CA THR A 34 11.64 -100.69 64.22
C THR A 34 12.17 -100.28 62.83
N HIS A 35 12.38 -101.26 61.95
CA HIS A 35 12.88 -101.16 60.58
C HIS A 35 12.58 -102.50 59.86
N ALA A 36 12.54 -102.51 58.53
CA ALA A 36 12.30 -103.73 57.77
C ALA A 36 13.58 -104.60 57.66
N TYR A 37 13.49 -105.88 58.00
CA TYR A 37 14.59 -106.83 57.88
C TYR A 37 14.27 -107.96 56.89
N GLU A 38 15.25 -108.35 56.07
CA GLU A 38 15.21 -109.60 55.31
C GLU A 38 15.66 -110.75 56.23
N ILE A 39 14.72 -111.54 56.73
CA ILE A 39 14.91 -112.64 57.67
C ILE A 39 15.35 -113.91 56.94
N THR A 40 16.44 -114.51 57.39
CA THR A 40 17.00 -115.78 56.88
C THR A 40 16.51 -116.98 57.70
N TYR A 41 16.42 -116.87 59.02
CA TYR A 41 16.00 -117.95 59.90
C TYR A 41 15.43 -117.44 61.23
N VAL A 42 14.61 -118.26 61.87
CA VAL A 42 14.12 -118.05 63.25
C VAL A 42 14.35 -119.33 64.05
N HIS A 43 15.18 -119.24 65.09
CA HIS A 43 15.60 -120.40 65.87
C HIS A 43 15.21 -120.25 67.35
N LEU A 44 14.65 -121.33 67.91
CA LEU A 44 14.01 -121.39 69.23
C LEU A 44 14.51 -122.60 70.01
N LYS A 45 15.13 -122.38 71.17
CA LYS A 45 15.71 -123.45 72.00
C LYS A 45 14.95 -123.63 73.29
N PHE A 46 14.09 -124.65 73.33
CA PHE A 46 13.33 -125.01 74.53
C PHE A 46 14.23 -125.61 75.63
N TYR A 47 13.86 -125.35 76.90
CA TYR A 47 14.44 -125.92 78.11
C TYR A 47 13.58 -127.06 78.67
N THR A 48 12.26 -126.98 78.45
CA THR A 48 11.31 -128.09 78.64
C THR A 48 11.27 -128.99 77.41
N SER A 49 10.49 -130.06 77.49
CA SER A 49 9.91 -130.69 76.29
C SER A 49 9.31 -129.62 75.36
N ARG A 50 9.49 -129.81 74.05
CA ARG A 50 8.93 -128.93 73.02
C ARG A 50 7.39 -128.96 73.05
N PRO A 51 6.71 -127.89 72.58
CA PRO A 51 5.28 -127.94 72.29
C PRO A 51 4.91 -129.12 71.38
N GLU A 52 3.71 -129.66 71.51
CA GLU A 52 3.13 -130.53 70.48
C GLU A 52 2.68 -129.71 69.26
N SER A 53 2.24 -128.47 69.49
CA SER A 53 1.89 -127.49 68.45
C SER A 53 2.32 -126.07 68.83
N PHE A 54 3.00 -125.38 67.91
CA PHE A 54 3.28 -123.94 67.98
C PHE A 54 3.37 -123.31 66.58
N ALA A 55 3.23 -121.99 66.48
CA ALA A 55 3.23 -121.25 65.21
C ALA A 55 4.09 -119.99 65.27
N ILE A 56 4.65 -119.59 64.13
CA ILE A 56 5.40 -118.35 63.92
C ILE A 56 4.61 -117.48 62.94
N TYR A 57 4.46 -116.20 63.25
CA TYR A 57 3.82 -115.15 62.46
C TYR A 57 4.77 -113.98 62.25
N LYS A 58 4.52 -113.17 61.21
CA LYS A 58 5.26 -111.94 60.91
C LYS A 58 4.34 -110.76 60.58
N ARG A 59 4.87 -109.54 60.61
CA ARG A 59 4.34 -108.38 59.86
C ARG A 59 5.37 -107.92 58.85
N THR A 60 4.93 -107.36 57.72
CA THR A 60 5.79 -106.72 56.70
C THR A 60 5.84 -105.20 56.81
N GLN A 61 4.96 -104.61 57.62
CA GLN A 61 4.82 -103.18 57.91
C GLN A 61 4.33 -103.04 59.37
N GLU A 62 4.68 -101.95 60.05
CA GLU A 62 4.49 -101.77 61.50
C GLU A 62 3.01 -101.93 61.94
N ASP A 63 2.05 -101.32 61.23
CA ASP A 63 0.60 -101.47 61.46
C ASP A 63 -0.05 -102.64 60.70
N GLY A 64 0.75 -103.51 60.08
CA GLY A 64 0.27 -104.59 59.22
C GLY A 64 -0.47 -105.74 59.93
N PRO A 65 -1.26 -106.54 59.19
CA PRO A 65 -1.85 -107.76 59.73
C PRO A 65 -0.76 -108.80 60.06
N TRP A 66 -0.99 -109.63 61.08
CA TRP A 66 -0.13 -110.77 61.40
C TRP A 66 -0.30 -111.87 60.34
N LEU A 67 0.68 -112.00 59.46
CA LEU A 67 0.75 -113.04 58.44
C LEU A 67 1.37 -114.31 59.04
N PRO A 68 0.89 -115.52 58.71
CA PRO A 68 1.55 -116.74 59.14
C PRO A 68 2.91 -116.89 58.45
N TYR A 69 3.91 -117.34 59.19
CA TYR A 69 5.27 -117.54 58.68
C TYR A 69 5.64 -119.02 58.62
N GLN A 70 5.33 -119.78 59.69
CA GLN A 70 5.55 -121.22 59.76
C GLN A 70 4.68 -121.88 60.84
N TYR A 71 4.21 -123.09 60.59
CA TYR A 71 3.51 -123.91 61.59
C TYR A 71 4.32 -125.15 61.97
N TYR A 72 4.24 -125.53 63.24
CA TYR A 72 4.81 -126.77 63.79
C TYR A 72 3.73 -127.53 64.54
N SER A 73 3.47 -128.78 64.15
CA SER A 73 2.49 -129.63 64.85
C SER A 73 2.66 -131.10 64.50
N ALA A 74 2.62 -131.98 65.51
CA ALA A 74 2.45 -133.42 65.28
C ALA A 74 1.05 -133.76 64.69
N SER A 75 0.11 -132.80 64.74
CA SER A 75 -1.30 -132.95 64.35
C SER A 75 -1.77 -131.82 63.43
N CYS A 76 -0.93 -131.34 62.49
CA CYS A 76 -1.17 -130.22 61.57
C CYS A 76 -2.62 -130.11 61.04
N GLY A 77 -3.20 -131.21 60.55
CA GLY A 77 -4.55 -131.21 59.98
C GLY A 77 -5.67 -130.98 61.01
N LYS A 78 -5.46 -131.37 62.27
CA LYS A 78 -6.41 -131.13 63.38
C LYS A 78 -6.21 -129.79 64.07
N THR A 79 -4.98 -129.26 64.08
CA THR A 79 -4.63 -128.08 64.88
C THR A 79 -4.62 -126.78 64.06
N TYR A 80 -4.18 -126.84 62.80
CA TYR A 80 -4.09 -125.66 61.92
C TYR A 80 -4.82 -125.83 60.58
N GLY A 81 -5.50 -126.97 60.35
CA GLY A 81 -6.14 -127.27 59.06
C GLY A 81 -5.14 -127.41 57.90
N ARG A 82 -3.87 -127.73 58.18
CA ARG A 82 -2.79 -127.84 57.19
C ARG A 82 -2.33 -129.29 57.00
N ASN A 83 -1.88 -129.62 55.80
CA ASN A 83 -1.25 -130.91 55.53
C ASN A 83 0.16 -130.94 56.15
N THR A 84 0.51 -132.03 56.84
CA THR A 84 1.87 -132.26 57.35
C THR A 84 2.83 -132.50 56.18
N ARG A 85 4.01 -131.86 56.17
CA ARG A 85 5.07 -132.04 55.15
C ARG A 85 4.63 -131.72 53.70
N SER A 86 3.70 -130.79 53.51
CA SER A 86 3.40 -130.20 52.19
C SER A 86 4.61 -129.43 51.65
N TYR A 87 4.96 -129.63 50.37
CA TYR A 87 6.00 -128.88 49.66
C TYR A 87 5.40 -127.87 48.68
N ILE A 88 6.08 -126.75 48.43
CA ILE A 88 5.64 -125.72 47.47
C ILE A 88 6.04 -126.16 46.07
N ARG A 89 5.09 -126.13 45.14
CA ARG A 89 5.33 -126.45 43.72
C ARG A 89 5.85 -125.21 42.97
N PRO A 90 6.76 -125.37 41.99
CA PRO A 90 7.11 -124.28 41.08
C PRO A 90 5.85 -123.69 40.43
N GLY A 91 5.70 -122.36 40.49
CA GLY A 91 4.50 -121.65 40.05
C GLY A 91 3.33 -121.61 41.04
N GLY A 92 3.47 -122.17 42.25
CA GLY A 92 2.57 -121.92 43.38
C GLY A 92 2.88 -120.60 44.11
N ASP A 93 2.10 -120.24 45.14
CA ASP A 93 2.39 -119.06 45.95
C ASP A 93 3.56 -119.33 46.91
N GLU A 94 4.75 -118.84 46.55
CA GLU A 94 5.96 -118.96 47.37
C GLU A 94 5.93 -118.11 48.66
N ARG A 95 4.80 -117.50 49.02
CA ARG A 95 4.52 -116.92 50.35
C ARG A 95 3.64 -117.81 51.23
N GLU A 96 3.38 -119.06 50.84
CA GLU A 96 2.61 -119.98 51.69
C GLU A 96 3.42 -120.43 52.93
N ALA A 97 2.79 -120.37 54.10
CA ALA A 97 3.32 -120.91 55.36
C ALA A 97 2.95 -122.39 55.51
N LEU A 98 3.96 -123.24 55.64
CA LEU A 98 3.82 -124.70 55.66
C LEU A 98 3.58 -125.21 57.10
N CYS A 99 3.22 -126.49 57.24
CA CYS A 99 3.15 -127.17 58.54
C CYS A 99 4.00 -128.44 58.56
N THR A 100 4.84 -128.57 59.58
CA THR A 100 5.82 -129.67 59.70
C THR A 100 5.94 -130.20 61.13
N ASP A 101 6.41 -131.43 61.23
CA ASP A 101 6.84 -132.12 62.45
C ASP A 101 8.39 -132.17 62.58
N GLU A 102 9.13 -131.56 61.66
CA GLU A 102 10.60 -131.48 61.66
C GLU A 102 11.08 -130.07 62.03
N PHE A 103 12.10 -129.95 62.88
CA PHE A 103 12.24 -128.81 63.80
C PHE A 103 13.30 -127.75 63.43
N THR A 104 13.34 -127.33 62.16
CA THR A 104 14.16 -126.20 61.68
C THR A 104 13.30 -125.17 60.94
N PHE A 105 13.68 -123.89 60.97
CA PHE A 105 13.10 -122.83 60.13
C PHE A 105 14.18 -122.01 59.43
N SER A 106 14.33 -122.25 58.13
CA SER A 106 14.96 -121.32 57.19
C SER A 106 13.87 -120.76 56.28
N THR A 107 13.86 -119.45 56.05
CA THR A 107 12.74 -118.79 55.36
C THR A 107 12.66 -119.16 53.88
N LEU A 108 13.80 -119.44 53.25
CA LEU A 108 13.93 -119.83 51.84
C LEU A 108 13.96 -121.36 51.60
N GLU A 109 13.95 -122.16 52.66
CA GLU A 109 14.00 -123.63 52.57
C GLU A 109 12.71 -124.18 51.95
N GLY A 110 12.87 -125.09 50.97
CA GLY A 110 11.75 -125.67 50.22
C GLY A 110 11.04 -124.74 49.24
N ARG A 111 11.59 -123.54 48.94
CA ARG A 111 10.96 -122.55 48.03
C ARG A 111 11.63 -122.54 46.66
N PRO A 112 10.91 -122.85 45.56
CA PRO A 112 11.51 -122.99 44.23
C PRO A 112 12.38 -121.82 43.78
N SER A 113 11.95 -120.57 43.95
CA SER A 113 12.68 -119.39 43.45
C SER A 113 13.89 -118.99 44.30
N ALA A 114 14.24 -119.73 45.35
CA ALA A 114 15.31 -119.35 46.30
C ALA A 114 16.69 -119.20 45.64
N TYR A 115 16.97 -119.92 44.55
CA TYR A 115 18.22 -119.77 43.78
C TYR A 115 18.28 -118.50 42.92
N ASN A 116 17.15 -117.81 42.72
CA ASN A 116 17.04 -116.56 41.99
C ASN A 116 16.33 -115.48 42.83
N PHE A 117 16.73 -115.39 44.10
CA PHE A 117 16.15 -114.47 45.08
C PHE A 117 16.17 -113.00 44.62
N ASP A 118 17.27 -112.55 44.01
CA ASP A 118 17.47 -111.16 43.59
C ASP A 118 16.47 -110.71 42.50
N GLN A 119 15.93 -111.64 41.71
CA GLN A 119 14.90 -111.37 40.68
C GLN A 119 13.48 -111.76 41.15
N SER A 120 13.31 -112.33 42.34
CA SER A 120 12.01 -112.78 42.86
C SER A 120 11.43 -111.80 43.89
N PRO A 121 10.60 -110.82 43.48
CA PRO A 121 9.96 -109.89 44.42
C PRO A 121 9.04 -110.61 45.42
N VAL A 122 8.48 -111.76 45.02
CA VAL A 122 7.65 -112.63 45.87
C VAL A 122 8.45 -113.16 47.05
N LEU A 123 9.70 -113.61 46.84
CA LEU A 123 10.56 -114.07 47.93
C LEU A 123 11.17 -112.92 48.73
N GLN A 124 11.45 -111.78 48.11
CA GLN A 124 11.92 -110.59 48.81
C GLN A 124 10.86 -110.07 49.81
N ASP A 125 9.58 -110.08 49.44
CA ASP A 125 8.47 -109.81 50.37
C ASP A 125 8.29 -110.95 51.40
N TRP A 126 8.48 -112.22 51.01
CA TRP A 126 8.43 -113.35 51.94
C TRP A 126 9.49 -113.27 53.05
N VAL A 127 10.73 -112.88 52.75
CA VAL A 127 11.77 -112.69 53.78
C VAL A 127 11.63 -111.37 54.54
N THR A 128 10.94 -110.36 53.98
CA THR A 128 10.71 -109.08 54.67
C THR A 128 9.90 -109.29 55.95
N ALA A 129 10.38 -108.80 57.10
CA ALA A 129 9.59 -108.63 58.31
C ALA A 129 9.99 -107.37 59.09
N THR A 130 9.01 -106.67 59.64
CA THR A 130 9.15 -105.66 60.71
C THR A 130 8.93 -106.27 62.09
N ASP A 131 8.08 -107.29 62.18
CA ASP A 131 7.69 -107.89 63.46
C ASP A 131 7.64 -109.40 63.35
N LEU A 132 7.92 -110.10 64.46
CA LEU A 132 7.72 -111.54 64.60
C LEU A 132 6.89 -111.85 65.85
N MET A 133 5.99 -112.83 65.75
CA MET A 133 5.21 -113.35 66.88
C MET A 133 5.25 -114.89 66.89
N ILE A 134 5.32 -115.47 68.08
CA ILE A 134 5.30 -116.92 68.31
C ILE A 134 4.09 -117.26 69.18
N SER A 135 3.23 -118.15 68.70
CA SER A 135 2.06 -118.69 69.42
C SER A 135 2.39 -120.08 69.97
N LEU A 136 2.15 -120.33 71.26
CA LEU A 136 2.46 -121.61 71.92
C LEU A 136 1.16 -122.35 72.27
N ASP A 137 0.67 -123.17 71.33
CA ASP A 137 -0.74 -123.53 71.25
C ASP A 137 -1.12 -124.84 71.98
N ARG A 138 -0.25 -125.86 71.94
CA ARG A 138 -0.44 -127.12 72.70
C ARG A 138 0.86 -127.66 73.33
N LEU A 139 0.79 -128.02 74.61
CA LEU A 139 1.84 -128.72 75.36
C LEU A 139 1.94 -130.18 74.91
N ASN A 140 3.14 -130.77 75.02
CA ASN A 140 3.28 -132.22 74.90
C ASN A 140 3.13 -132.87 76.29
N THR A 141 2.03 -133.61 76.46
CA THR A 141 1.56 -134.21 77.72
C THR A 141 1.76 -135.71 77.80
N PHE A 142 2.39 -136.33 76.80
CA PHE A 142 2.78 -137.75 76.73
C PHE A 142 1.66 -138.80 76.96
N GLY A 143 0.39 -138.39 77.06
CA GLY A 143 -0.79 -139.25 77.26
C GLY A 143 -1.52 -139.04 78.59
N ASP A 144 -0.93 -138.28 79.53
CA ASP A 144 -1.46 -138.12 80.89
C ASP A 144 -2.77 -137.30 80.98
N GLU A 145 -3.16 -136.62 79.90
CA GLU A 145 -4.40 -135.83 79.78
C GLU A 145 -5.68 -136.61 80.13
N PHE A 146 -5.67 -137.94 79.97
CA PHE A 146 -6.85 -138.79 80.22
C PHE A 146 -7.27 -138.81 81.70
N PHE A 147 -6.33 -138.59 82.62
CA PHE A 147 -6.57 -138.74 84.07
C PHE A 147 -7.00 -137.44 84.78
N LYS A 148 -6.80 -136.26 84.14
CA LYS A 148 -7.23 -134.93 84.61
C LYS A 148 -6.80 -134.55 86.06
N ASP A 149 -5.74 -135.14 86.60
CA ASP A 149 -5.25 -134.83 87.94
C ASP A 149 -4.63 -133.41 88.00
N ALA A 150 -5.17 -132.58 88.89
CA ALA A 150 -4.75 -131.19 89.09
C ALA A 150 -3.32 -131.01 89.67
N LYS A 151 -2.69 -132.06 90.22
CA LYS A 151 -1.25 -132.08 90.52
C LYS A 151 -0.43 -132.34 89.27
N VAL A 152 -0.80 -133.35 88.47
CA VAL A 152 -0.06 -133.76 87.27
C VAL A 152 -0.08 -132.65 86.22
N LEU A 153 -1.23 -131.99 86.04
CA LEU A 153 -1.38 -130.83 85.13
C LEU A 153 -0.51 -129.62 85.50
N ARG A 154 0.03 -129.51 86.73
CA ARG A 154 0.96 -128.43 87.12
C ARG A 154 2.41 -128.68 86.69
N SER A 155 2.74 -129.87 86.20
CA SER A 155 4.09 -130.22 85.74
C SER A 155 4.40 -129.74 84.32
N TYR A 156 3.37 -129.50 83.49
CA TYR A 156 3.55 -129.10 82.10
C TYR A 156 3.51 -127.57 81.98
N PHE A 157 4.59 -127.02 81.46
CA PHE A 157 4.76 -125.61 81.09
C PHE A 157 5.71 -125.54 79.91
N TYR A 158 5.69 -124.45 79.15
CA TYR A 158 6.74 -124.16 78.19
C TYR A 158 7.87 -123.41 78.90
N ALA A 159 9.13 -123.76 78.62
CA ALA A 159 10.23 -122.86 78.89
C ALA A 159 11.18 -122.76 77.70
N ILE A 160 11.60 -121.54 77.39
CA ILE A 160 12.55 -121.22 76.32
C ILE A 160 13.85 -120.69 76.96
N SER A 161 14.98 -121.15 76.43
CA SER A 161 16.34 -120.82 76.88
C SER A 161 17.09 -119.88 75.96
N ASP A 162 16.70 -119.82 74.68
CA ASP A 162 17.27 -118.97 73.66
C ASP A 162 16.27 -118.73 72.52
N PHE A 163 16.30 -117.52 71.94
CA PHE A 163 15.49 -117.09 70.81
C PHE A 163 16.35 -116.16 69.95
N SER A 164 16.67 -116.63 68.74
CA SER A 164 17.62 -115.98 67.84
C SER A 164 17.03 -115.84 66.44
N VAL A 165 17.03 -114.62 65.91
CA VAL A 165 16.59 -114.30 64.55
C VAL A 165 17.80 -113.89 63.73
N GLY A 166 18.00 -114.54 62.57
CA GLY A 166 19.03 -114.18 61.60
C GLY A 166 18.45 -113.38 60.44
N GLY A 167 19.08 -112.27 60.06
CA GLY A 167 18.66 -111.42 58.94
C GLY A 167 19.54 -110.18 58.74
N ARG A 168 19.19 -109.35 57.75
CA ARG A 168 19.85 -108.08 57.38
C ARG A 168 18.83 -106.95 57.19
N CYS A 169 19.23 -105.68 57.29
CA CYS A 169 18.36 -104.54 56.98
C CYS A 169 17.89 -104.57 55.52
N LYS A 170 16.69 -104.05 55.23
CA LYS A 170 16.13 -104.00 53.87
C LYS A 170 16.52 -102.71 53.15
N CYS A 171 17.80 -102.60 52.79
CA CYS A 171 18.32 -101.43 52.07
C CYS A 171 18.28 -101.55 50.53
N ASN A 172 17.51 -102.52 50.00
CA ASN A 172 17.36 -102.80 48.56
C ASN A 172 18.69 -102.94 47.77
N GLY A 173 19.79 -103.26 48.45
CA GLY A 173 21.14 -103.35 47.85
C GLY A 173 21.79 -101.99 47.55
N HIS A 174 21.23 -100.87 48.02
CA HIS A 174 21.79 -99.53 47.87
C HIS A 174 22.33 -98.94 49.19
N ALA A 175 22.66 -99.77 50.18
CA ALA A 175 23.46 -99.35 51.34
C ALA A 175 24.33 -100.51 51.83
N SER A 176 25.56 -100.18 52.22
CA SER A 176 26.48 -101.10 52.88
C SER A 176 26.18 -101.29 54.38
N GLU A 177 25.59 -100.29 55.05
CA GLU A 177 25.25 -100.33 56.47
C GLU A 177 23.92 -99.63 56.83
N CYS A 178 23.50 -99.81 58.08
CA CYS A 178 22.31 -99.18 58.66
C CYS A 178 22.67 -98.58 60.02
N VAL A 179 22.41 -97.30 60.19
CA VAL A 179 22.68 -96.50 61.39
C VAL A 179 21.39 -96.19 62.13
N LEU A 180 21.49 -95.68 63.37
CA LEU A 180 20.33 -95.10 64.04
C LEU A 180 20.18 -93.64 63.57
N SER A 181 18.99 -93.31 63.07
CA SER A 181 18.54 -91.93 62.85
C SER A 181 18.42 -91.17 64.17
N ASP A 182 18.32 -89.84 64.13
CA ASP A 182 18.13 -88.98 65.31
C ASP A 182 16.86 -89.34 66.13
N GLU A 183 15.86 -89.94 65.49
CA GLU A 183 14.66 -90.50 66.16
C GLU A 183 14.93 -91.84 66.90
N GLY A 184 16.15 -92.36 66.86
CA GLY A 184 16.51 -93.67 67.43
C GLY A 184 16.05 -94.90 66.61
N LYS A 185 15.52 -94.69 65.40
CA LYS A 185 15.10 -95.76 64.48
C LYS A 185 16.23 -96.17 63.52
N PRO A 186 16.41 -97.46 63.19
CA PRO A 186 17.36 -97.89 62.16
C PRO A 186 16.97 -97.38 60.78
N VAL A 187 17.94 -96.83 60.04
CA VAL A 187 17.82 -96.31 58.67
C VAL A 187 19.05 -96.72 57.86
N CYS A 188 18.86 -97.04 56.59
CA CYS A 188 19.93 -97.39 55.67
C CYS A 188 20.76 -96.16 55.24
N VAL A 189 22.09 -96.29 55.17
CA VAL A 189 22.98 -95.24 54.66
C VAL A 189 22.99 -95.31 53.13
N CYS A 190 22.07 -94.59 52.48
CA CYS A 190 21.82 -94.76 51.06
C CYS A 190 22.93 -94.23 50.15
N GLU A 191 23.44 -95.15 49.32
CA GLU A 191 24.41 -94.95 48.25
C GLU A 191 23.67 -94.90 46.89
N HIS A 192 24.39 -95.03 45.77
CA HIS A 192 23.83 -95.18 44.41
C HIS A 192 22.81 -94.08 43.99
N ASN A 193 22.94 -92.88 44.56
CA ASN A 193 22.03 -91.74 44.39
C ASN A 193 20.57 -92.06 44.79
N THR A 194 20.38 -92.96 45.76
CA THR A 194 19.07 -93.32 46.32
C THR A 194 18.80 -92.62 47.65
N ALA A 195 17.54 -92.61 48.09
CA ALA A 195 17.11 -92.02 49.36
C ALA A 195 15.85 -92.72 49.92
N GLY A 196 15.38 -92.26 51.08
CA GLY A 196 14.31 -92.89 51.87
C GLY A 196 14.86 -93.97 52.82
N ALA A 197 14.10 -94.34 53.86
CA ALA A 197 14.60 -95.18 54.96
C ALA A 197 15.19 -96.55 54.54
N ASP A 198 14.65 -97.10 53.46
CA ASP A 198 14.99 -98.40 52.85
C ASP A 198 15.74 -98.23 51.50
N CYS A 199 16.16 -97.00 51.15
CA CYS A 199 16.76 -96.65 49.86
C CYS A 199 15.87 -96.97 48.64
N HIS A 200 14.56 -96.69 48.76
CA HIS A 200 13.52 -97.13 47.83
C HIS A 200 13.10 -96.09 46.76
N LEU A 201 13.74 -94.92 46.74
CA LEU A 201 13.49 -93.86 45.74
C LEU A 201 14.80 -93.18 45.32
N CYS A 202 14.78 -92.42 44.22
CA CYS A 202 15.93 -91.64 43.77
C CYS A 202 16.08 -90.32 44.54
N ALA A 203 17.31 -89.96 44.88
CA ALA A 203 17.64 -88.67 45.47
C ALA A 203 17.24 -87.49 44.55
N PRO A 204 16.94 -86.29 45.07
CA PRO A 204 16.57 -85.13 44.26
C PRO A 204 17.58 -84.83 43.15
N PHE A 205 17.09 -84.47 41.96
CA PHE A 205 17.84 -84.28 40.71
C PHE A 205 18.35 -85.56 40.01
N TYR A 206 18.19 -86.75 40.60
CA TYR A 206 18.56 -88.05 40.00
C TYR A 206 17.37 -88.82 39.38
N GLN A 207 16.33 -88.11 38.95
CA GLN A 207 15.10 -88.65 38.37
C GLN A 207 15.18 -88.93 36.85
N ASN A 208 16.36 -89.07 36.24
CA ASN A 208 16.46 -89.26 34.78
C ASN A 208 16.04 -90.66 34.30
N ARG A 209 15.97 -91.65 35.20
CA ARG A 209 15.46 -93.00 34.94
C ARG A 209 14.65 -93.49 36.16
N PRO A 210 13.75 -94.49 36.02
CA PRO A 210 13.01 -95.00 37.16
C PRO A 210 13.94 -95.70 38.16
N TRP A 211 13.61 -95.63 39.45
CA TRP A 211 14.30 -96.38 40.50
C TRP A 211 14.13 -97.90 40.29
N ALA A 212 15.18 -98.67 40.58
CA ALA A 212 15.12 -100.13 40.62
C ALA A 212 16.11 -100.67 41.65
N ARG A 213 15.69 -101.71 42.40
CA ARG A 213 16.51 -102.46 43.36
C ARG A 213 17.83 -102.93 42.73
N ALA A 214 18.94 -102.84 43.45
CA ALA A 214 20.23 -103.38 42.98
C ALA A 214 20.23 -104.92 42.93
N THR A 215 20.90 -105.47 41.93
CA THR A 215 21.13 -106.92 41.73
C THR A 215 22.63 -107.22 41.71
N ALA A 216 23.01 -108.50 41.78
CA ALA A 216 24.41 -108.93 41.64
C ALA A 216 25.10 -108.40 40.36
N ASP A 217 24.36 -108.23 39.25
CA ASP A 217 24.89 -107.75 37.96
C ASP A 217 24.88 -106.22 37.81
N SER A 218 24.08 -105.50 38.61
CA SER A 218 23.90 -104.05 38.46
C SER A 218 23.45 -103.36 39.74
N ALA A 219 24.22 -102.35 40.16
CA ALA A 219 23.87 -101.44 41.25
C ALA A 219 22.57 -100.62 41.02
N ASN A 220 22.07 -100.57 39.77
CA ASN A 220 20.83 -99.88 39.37
C ASN A 220 20.69 -98.42 39.84
N GLN A 221 21.83 -97.74 40.04
CA GLN A 221 21.90 -96.36 40.56
C GLN A 221 21.01 -95.36 39.84
N CYS A 222 20.51 -94.37 40.57
CA CYS A 222 19.76 -93.27 39.99
C CYS A 222 20.67 -92.32 39.22
N VAL A 223 20.14 -91.69 38.16
CA VAL A 223 20.93 -90.97 37.15
C VAL A 223 20.51 -89.50 37.12
N MET A 224 21.49 -88.60 37.17
CA MET A 224 21.25 -87.17 37.17
C MET A 224 20.51 -86.72 35.90
N CYS A 225 19.61 -85.75 36.07
CA CYS A 225 18.95 -85.08 34.96
C CYS A 225 19.94 -84.16 34.23
N ASN A 226 19.86 -84.11 32.90
CA ASN A 226 20.53 -83.06 32.13
C ASN A 226 19.56 -81.88 31.99
N CYS A 227 19.95 -80.72 32.53
CA CYS A 227 19.19 -79.48 32.47
C CYS A 227 20.01 -78.30 31.90
N SER A 228 21.12 -78.59 31.22
CA SER A 228 22.01 -77.58 30.62
C SER A 228 22.44 -76.48 31.62
N ASP A 229 22.62 -76.85 32.89
CA ASP A 229 22.84 -75.98 34.07
C ASP A 229 21.79 -74.88 34.33
N HIS A 230 20.72 -74.80 33.52
CA HIS A 230 19.66 -73.81 33.64
C HIS A 230 18.54 -74.22 34.64
N ALA A 231 18.57 -75.41 35.23
CA ALA A 231 17.64 -75.80 36.31
C ALA A 231 18.25 -76.83 37.28
N ASP A 232 18.00 -76.66 38.58
CA ASP A 232 18.52 -77.52 39.65
C ASP A 232 17.53 -78.62 40.08
N THR A 233 16.37 -78.72 39.42
CA THR A 233 15.31 -79.69 39.74
C THR A 233 14.72 -80.32 38.48
N CYS A 234 14.29 -81.58 38.60
CA CYS A 234 13.65 -82.32 37.53
C CYS A 234 12.62 -83.32 38.06
N VAL A 235 11.74 -83.77 37.17
CA VAL A 235 10.76 -84.84 37.40
C VAL A 235 10.91 -85.94 36.36
N PHE A 236 10.56 -87.18 36.71
CA PHE A 236 10.61 -88.30 35.76
C PHE A 236 9.36 -88.33 34.87
N ASP A 237 9.56 -88.22 33.57
CA ASP A 237 8.55 -88.38 32.53
C ASP A 237 8.68 -89.77 31.86
N PRO A 238 7.70 -90.68 32.06
CA PRO A 238 7.71 -92.03 31.50
C PRO A 238 7.44 -92.08 29.99
N GLU A 239 6.98 -91.00 29.34
CA GLU A 239 6.86 -90.89 27.88
C GLU A 239 8.16 -90.39 27.24
N GLN A 240 8.79 -89.39 27.85
CA GLN A 240 10.11 -88.91 27.43
C GLN A 240 11.16 -90.05 27.53
N TYR A 241 11.13 -90.81 28.64
CA TYR A 241 12.00 -91.98 28.83
C TYR A 241 11.75 -93.07 27.76
N ARG A 242 10.48 -93.40 27.47
CA ARG A 242 10.11 -94.37 26.43
C ARG A 242 10.55 -93.95 25.02
N ARG A 243 10.68 -92.65 24.76
CA ARG A 243 11.07 -92.11 23.44
C ARG A 243 12.58 -91.92 23.25
N SER A 244 13.33 -91.68 24.32
CA SER A 244 14.72 -91.21 24.23
C SER A 244 15.72 -91.92 25.15
N GLY A 245 15.26 -92.75 26.09
CA GLY A 245 16.08 -93.30 27.17
C GLY A 245 16.45 -92.27 28.26
N SER A 246 15.99 -91.01 28.12
CA SER A 246 16.21 -89.90 29.05
C SER A 246 14.84 -89.42 29.55
N GLY A 247 14.55 -89.62 30.83
CA GLY A 247 13.25 -89.33 31.45
C GLY A 247 13.20 -88.05 32.25
N GLY A 248 14.34 -87.42 32.50
CA GLY A 248 14.42 -86.20 33.29
C GLY A 248 13.84 -85.01 32.54
N ARG A 249 12.67 -84.53 32.95
CA ARG A 249 12.13 -83.23 32.54
C ARG A 249 12.50 -82.18 33.58
N CYS A 250 13.22 -81.16 33.17
CA CYS A 250 13.67 -80.08 34.03
C CYS A 250 12.50 -79.16 34.43
N VAL A 251 12.59 -78.57 35.63
CA VAL A 251 11.55 -77.70 36.19
C VAL A 251 12.18 -76.38 36.62
N GLY A 252 11.65 -75.27 36.11
CA GLY A 252 12.11 -73.92 36.46
C GLY A 252 13.31 -73.42 35.65
N CYS A 253 13.34 -73.67 34.33
CA CYS A 253 14.41 -73.20 33.44
C CYS A 253 14.68 -71.68 33.56
N ARG A 254 15.92 -71.36 33.93
CA ARG A 254 16.49 -70.00 34.07
C ARG A 254 16.84 -69.38 32.71
N ASP A 255 17.38 -68.16 32.74
CA ASP A 255 18.09 -67.55 31.58
C ASP A 255 17.26 -67.41 30.30
N ASN A 256 15.94 -67.33 30.44
CA ASN A 256 14.93 -67.34 29.37
C ASN A 256 15.00 -68.58 28.46
N THR A 257 15.47 -69.71 29.00
CA THR A 257 15.40 -71.01 28.32
C THR A 257 14.06 -71.71 28.56
N ASP A 258 13.81 -72.73 27.73
CA ASP A 258 12.63 -73.59 27.69
C ASP A 258 13.03 -74.97 27.12
N GLY A 259 12.10 -75.92 27.13
CA GLY A 259 12.33 -77.29 26.71
C GLY A 259 12.56 -78.28 27.85
N ALA A 260 12.59 -79.58 27.51
CA ALA A 260 12.62 -80.65 28.51
C ALA A 260 13.96 -80.76 29.26
N HIS A 261 15.03 -80.23 28.67
CA HIS A 261 16.40 -80.15 29.18
C HIS A 261 16.89 -78.69 29.27
N CYS A 262 15.95 -77.73 29.28
CA CYS A 262 16.19 -76.29 29.15
C CYS A 262 17.05 -75.93 27.91
N GLU A 263 16.91 -76.71 26.84
CA GLU A 263 17.86 -76.77 25.73
C GLU A 263 17.69 -75.68 24.66
N HIS A 264 16.59 -74.93 24.66
CA HIS A 264 16.31 -73.88 23.68
C HIS A 264 15.79 -72.58 24.33
N CYS A 265 15.67 -71.49 23.55
CA CYS A 265 15.14 -70.23 24.07
C CYS A 265 13.61 -70.24 24.11
N ARG A 266 13.05 -69.62 25.15
CA ARG A 266 11.62 -69.35 25.29
C ARG A 266 11.11 -68.46 24.16
N SER A 267 9.83 -68.58 23.81
CA SER A 267 9.19 -67.75 22.78
C SER A 267 9.43 -66.24 22.99
N ASN A 268 9.70 -65.54 21.89
CA ASN A 268 10.13 -64.14 21.79
C ASN A 268 11.58 -63.88 22.25
N PHE A 269 12.40 -64.93 22.41
CA PHE A 269 13.85 -64.83 22.63
C PHE A 269 14.62 -65.61 21.56
N PHE A 270 15.91 -65.26 21.40
CA PHE A 270 16.85 -65.90 20.49
C PHE A 270 18.26 -65.93 21.11
N ARG A 271 19.14 -66.81 20.60
CA ARG A 271 20.59 -66.78 20.89
C ARG A 271 21.36 -67.11 19.62
N ARG A 272 22.49 -66.44 19.39
CA ARG A 272 23.35 -66.67 18.20
C ARG A 272 24.30 -67.86 18.35
N HIS A 273 24.67 -68.18 19.58
CA HIS A 273 25.54 -69.31 19.96
C HIS A 273 25.01 -69.97 21.24
N LEU A 274 25.45 -71.20 21.51
CA LEU A 274 25.02 -71.96 22.69
C LEU A 274 25.48 -71.30 24.00
N ASP A 275 26.67 -70.70 24.01
CA ASP A 275 27.26 -70.02 25.17
C ASP A 275 26.64 -68.64 25.48
N HIS A 276 25.65 -68.20 24.70
CA HIS A 276 25.00 -66.89 24.83
C HIS A 276 23.61 -67.01 25.48
N VAL A 277 23.35 -66.14 26.46
CA VAL A 277 22.04 -66.01 27.13
C VAL A 277 20.95 -65.64 26.12
N CYS A 278 19.77 -66.27 26.25
CA CYS A 278 18.61 -66.00 25.41
C CYS A 278 18.17 -64.53 25.54
N SER A 279 18.31 -63.81 24.44
CA SER A 279 18.11 -62.37 24.30
C SER A 279 16.75 -62.05 23.69
N ASN A 280 16.09 -60.97 24.12
CA ASN A 280 14.73 -60.63 23.68
C ASN A 280 14.71 -60.18 22.21
N CYS A 281 13.85 -60.81 21.39
CA CYS A 281 13.63 -60.47 19.99
C CYS A 281 13.23 -59.00 19.77
N SER A 282 12.47 -58.41 20.69
CA SER A 282 12.09 -56.98 20.67
C SER A 282 11.37 -56.55 19.38
N CYS A 283 10.58 -57.43 18.78
CA CYS A 283 9.83 -57.16 17.55
C CYS A 283 8.62 -56.25 17.81
N ASN A 284 8.33 -55.35 16.86
CA ASN A 284 7.19 -54.43 16.96
C ASN A 284 5.86 -55.17 16.78
N ALA A 285 4.99 -55.14 17.79
CA ALA A 285 3.71 -55.86 17.78
C ALA A 285 2.72 -55.42 16.68
N MET A 286 2.88 -54.21 16.13
CA MET A 286 2.04 -53.68 15.05
C MET A 286 2.64 -54.04 13.69
N GLY A 287 3.96 -53.85 13.53
CA GLY A 287 4.65 -54.01 12.25
C GLY A 287 5.17 -55.41 11.94
N SER A 288 5.35 -56.28 12.93
CA SER A 288 5.76 -57.67 12.73
C SER A 288 4.56 -58.61 12.52
N VAL A 289 4.81 -59.71 11.80
CA VAL A 289 3.88 -60.84 11.65
C VAL A 289 3.87 -61.70 12.91
N SER A 290 5.02 -61.80 13.60
CA SER A 290 5.22 -62.53 14.86
C SER A 290 6.13 -61.75 15.79
N LEU A 291 6.02 -61.97 17.10
CA LEU A 291 6.95 -61.45 18.10
C LEU A 291 8.25 -62.29 18.22
N GLN A 292 8.28 -63.47 17.59
CA GLN A 292 9.48 -64.28 17.43
C GLN A 292 10.32 -63.79 16.25
N CYS A 293 11.63 -63.72 16.48
CA CYS A 293 12.68 -63.40 15.52
C CYS A 293 13.48 -64.65 15.13
N ASP A 294 14.31 -64.52 14.09
CA ASP A 294 15.28 -65.55 13.69
C ASP A 294 16.49 -65.67 14.65
N GLU A 295 17.40 -66.60 14.35
CA GLU A 295 18.63 -66.85 15.12
C GLU A 295 19.59 -65.66 15.13
N GLN A 296 19.48 -64.74 14.16
CA GLN A 296 20.29 -63.54 14.05
C GLN A 296 19.68 -62.38 14.86
N GLY A 297 18.39 -62.44 15.15
CA GLY A 297 17.62 -61.45 15.92
C GLY A 297 16.74 -60.54 15.05
N VAL A 298 16.48 -60.90 13.79
CA VAL A 298 15.66 -60.11 12.84
C VAL A 298 14.20 -60.58 12.87
N CYS A 299 13.28 -59.62 12.86
CA CYS A 299 11.85 -59.86 12.94
C CYS A 299 11.21 -59.99 11.54
N VAL A 300 10.20 -60.85 11.40
CA VAL A 300 9.44 -60.98 10.15
C VAL A 300 8.42 -59.85 10.06
N CYS A 301 8.60 -58.94 9.10
CA CYS A 301 7.77 -57.75 8.95
C CYS A 301 6.54 -57.98 8.07
N ARG A 302 5.48 -57.23 8.34
CA ARG A 302 4.28 -57.15 7.49
C ARG A 302 4.61 -56.41 6.19
N ASP A 303 3.70 -56.53 5.22
CA ASP A 303 3.77 -55.73 4.02
C ASP A 303 3.80 -54.23 4.33
N ASN A 304 4.52 -53.50 3.49
CA ASN A 304 4.82 -52.06 3.64
C ASN A 304 5.59 -51.64 4.90
N VAL A 305 6.07 -52.58 5.73
CA VAL A 305 6.92 -52.35 6.91
C VAL A 305 8.37 -52.77 6.64
N MET A 306 9.34 -52.13 7.30
CA MET A 306 10.78 -52.41 7.25
C MET A 306 11.48 -52.12 8.60
N GLY A 307 12.80 -52.28 8.63
CA GLY A 307 13.62 -52.23 9.85
C GLY A 307 13.78 -53.62 10.48
N GLN A 308 14.91 -53.86 11.17
CA GLN A 308 15.18 -55.18 11.76
C GLN A 308 14.18 -55.59 12.85
N LYS A 309 13.44 -54.62 13.41
CA LYS A 309 12.39 -54.81 14.41
C LYS A 309 10.99 -54.50 13.88
N CYS A 310 10.86 -54.27 12.56
CA CYS A 310 9.60 -53.92 11.88
C CYS A 310 8.95 -52.65 12.44
N ASP A 311 9.78 -51.65 12.67
CA ASP A 311 9.53 -50.44 13.43
C ASP A 311 9.42 -49.18 12.54
N ALA A 312 9.66 -49.30 11.23
CA ALA A 312 9.55 -48.21 10.25
C ALA A 312 8.71 -48.61 9.02
N CYS A 313 8.05 -47.64 8.39
CA CYS A 313 7.37 -47.85 7.10
C CYS A 313 8.36 -47.86 5.93
N LYS A 314 8.06 -48.62 4.88
CA LYS A 314 8.78 -48.55 3.59
C LYS A 314 8.57 -47.16 2.95
N PRO A 315 9.48 -46.69 2.08
CA PRO A 315 9.26 -45.47 1.29
C PRO A 315 7.90 -45.48 0.58
N GLY A 316 7.27 -44.31 0.48
CA GLY A 316 5.91 -44.15 -0.05
C GLY A 316 4.79 -44.62 0.88
N HIS A 317 5.10 -44.99 2.13
CA HIS A 317 4.13 -45.45 3.13
C HIS A 317 4.32 -44.77 4.50
N HIS A 318 3.24 -44.68 5.27
CA HIS A 318 3.19 -43.98 6.56
C HIS A 318 2.27 -44.66 7.58
N SER A 319 2.24 -44.14 8.81
CA SER A 319 1.29 -44.52 9.88
C SER A 319 1.24 -46.02 10.18
N LEU A 320 2.23 -46.51 10.95
CA LEU A 320 2.32 -47.92 11.33
C LEU A 320 1.11 -48.38 12.17
N SER A 321 0.29 -49.25 11.58
CA SER A 321 -0.97 -49.77 12.13
C SER A 321 -0.90 -51.30 12.36
N PRO A 322 -1.92 -51.95 12.95
CA PRO A 322 -1.98 -53.42 13.05
C PRO A 322 -2.02 -54.13 11.69
N GLY A 323 -2.34 -53.41 10.60
CA GLY A 323 -2.32 -53.91 9.23
C GLY A 323 -0.97 -53.74 8.51
N GLY A 324 0.03 -53.10 9.14
CA GLY A 324 1.20 -52.55 8.45
C GLY A 324 1.04 -51.04 8.21
N CYS A 325 1.73 -50.50 7.20
CA CYS A 325 1.71 -49.07 6.89
C CYS A 325 0.77 -48.74 5.69
N SER A 326 0.07 -47.61 5.80
CA SER A 326 -0.78 -47.04 4.74
C SER A 326 0.06 -46.51 3.58
N LEU A 327 -0.47 -46.62 2.35
CA LEU A 327 0.12 -45.98 1.16
C LEU A 327 -0.08 -44.46 1.23
N CYS A 328 0.92 -43.68 0.82
CA CYS A 328 0.81 -42.23 0.77
C CYS A 328 0.06 -41.75 -0.49
N GLU A 329 -1.11 -41.14 -0.28
CA GLU A 329 -1.98 -40.61 -1.34
C GLU A 329 -1.50 -39.23 -1.82
N CYS A 330 -0.35 -39.20 -2.50
CA CYS A 330 0.23 -37.99 -3.09
C CYS A 330 -0.27 -37.75 -4.52
N ASP A 331 -0.69 -36.53 -4.85
CA ASP A 331 -0.96 -36.12 -6.23
C ASP A 331 0.38 -36.01 -6.98
N GLY A 332 0.57 -36.87 -7.98
CA GLY A 332 1.80 -36.94 -8.76
C GLY A 332 2.16 -35.61 -9.45
N ARG A 333 1.17 -34.75 -9.72
CA ARG A 333 1.41 -33.46 -10.37
C ARG A 333 2.14 -32.48 -9.45
N GLY A 334 1.83 -32.55 -8.16
CA GLY A 334 2.28 -31.57 -7.18
C GLY A 334 3.27 -32.09 -6.14
N SER A 335 3.47 -33.40 -6.05
CA SER A 335 4.43 -34.06 -5.16
C SER A 335 5.66 -34.58 -5.94
N VAL A 336 6.79 -34.76 -5.25
CA VAL A 336 7.93 -35.54 -5.76
C VAL A 336 7.74 -37.06 -5.63
N GLY A 337 6.53 -37.51 -5.28
CA GLY A 337 6.18 -38.93 -5.14
C GLY A 337 6.61 -39.57 -3.81
N VAL A 338 7.03 -38.76 -2.84
CA VAL A 338 7.52 -39.21 -1.53
C VAL A 338 6.79 -38.46 -0.40
N CYS A 339 6.65 -39.10 0.75
CA CYS A 339 5.96 -38.60 1.93
C CYS A 339 6.80 -38.78 3.21
N SER A 340 6.42 -38.06 4.26
CA SER A 340 6.84 -38.33 5.64
C SER A 340 6.21 -39.63 6.14
N SER A 341 7.04 -40.53 6.70
CA SER A 341 6.61 -41.85 7.18
C SER A 341 5.85 -41.82 8.52
N GLY A 342 5.89 -40.70 9.25
CA GLY A 342 5.20 -40.55 10.53
C GLY A 342 3.73 -40.19 10.39
N ASP A 343 3.43 -39.19 9.57
CA ASP A 343 2.11 -38.55 9.43
C ASP A 343 1.51 -38.66 8.01
N GLY A 344 2.30 -39.01 7.00
CA GLY A 344 1.86 -39.18 5.61
C GLY A 344 1.99 -37.95 4.73
N HIS A 345 2.43 -36.80 5.27
CA HIS A 345 2.50 -35.56 4.49
C HIS A 345 3.46 -35.70 3.31
N CYS A 346 2.94 -35.49 2.10
CA CYS A 346 3.69 -35.53 0.86
C CYS A 346 4.65 -34.33 0.73
N TYR A 347 5.83 -34.57 0.15
CA TYR A 347 6.80 -33.50 -0.14
C TYR A 347 6.42 -32.80 -1.45
N CYS A 348 5.88 -31.58 -1.33
CA CYS A 348 5.35 -30.83 -2.47
C CYS A 348 6.43 -30.09 -3.28
N LYS A 349 6.17 -29.92 -4.57
CA LYS A 349 6.91 -29.03 -5.47
C LYS A 349 6.79 -27.56 -5.00
N THR A 350 7.67 -26.69 -5.48
CA THR A 350 7.89 -25.32 -4.99
C THR A 350 6.60 -24.51 -4.78
N ASN A 351 5.70 -24.51 -5.75
CA ASN A 351 4.49 -23.67 -5.76
C ASN A 351 3.23 -24.43 -5.33
N VAL A 352 3.38 -25.58 -4.64
CA VAL A 352 2.30 -26.51 -4.28
C VAL A 352 2.21 -26.71 -2.77
N GLU A 353 0.99 -26.92 -2.27
CA GLU A 353 0.63 -27.15 -0.88
C GLU A 353 -0.52 -28.15 -0.70
N GLY A 354 -0.91 -28.39 0.56
CA GLY A 354 -1.87 -29.40 0.96
C GLY A 354 -1.20 -30.73 1.35
N HIS A 355 -1.87 -31.53 2.18
CA HIS A 355 -1.29 -32.78 2.72
C HIS A 355 -0.83 -33.74 1.62
N SER A 356 -1.63 -33.86 0.56
CA SER A 356 -1.40 -34.66 -0.65
C SER A 356 -0.74 -33.88 -1.81
N CYS A 357 -0.35 -32.61 -1.61
CA CYS A 357 0.18 -31.73 -2.67
C CYS A 357 -0.75 -31.54 -3.88
N ASN A 358 -2.05 -31.37 -3.63
CA ASN A 358 -3.09 -31.29 -4.67
C ASN A 358 -3.61 -29.86 -4.93
N ARG A 359 -2.99 -28.82 -4.34
CA ARG A 359 -3.41 -27.42 -4.46
C ARG A 359 -2.20 -26.50 -4.69
N CYS A 360 -2.35 -25.49 -5.56
CA CYS A 360 -1.34 -24.44 -5.71
C CYS A 360 -1.31 -23.52 -4.47
N LYS A 361 -0.13 -23.01 -4.12
CA LYS A 361 0.02 -21.96 -3.10
C LYS A 361 -0.66 -20.67 -3.55
N PRO A 362 -1.12 -19.81 -2.62
CA PRO A 362 -1.51 -18.43 -2.95
C PRO A 362 -0.40 -17.73 -3.75
N GLY A 363 -0.78 -17.01 -4.81
CA GLY A 363 0.18 -16.52 -5.82
C GLY A 363 0.52 -17.52 -6.92
N SER A 364 -0.18 -18.66 -7.04
CA SER A 364 0.05 -19.65 -8.11
C SER A 364 -1.21 -20.41 -8.54
N PHE A 365 -1.21 -20.90 -9.79
CA PHE A 365 -2.32 -21.57 -10.47
C PHE A 365 -1.82 -22.68 -11.42
N ASN A 366 -2.72 -23.35 -12.16
CA ASN A 366 -2.41 -24.35 -13.19
C ASN A 366 -1.49 -25.52 -12.72
N LEU A 367 -2.01 -26.43 -11.91
CA LEU A 367 -1.28 -27.61 -11.39
C LEU A 367 -1.02 -28.67 -12.47
N GLN A 368 0.24 -28.81 -12.92
CA GLN A 368 0.66 -29.73 -14.00
C GLN A 368 1.78 -30.70 -13.60
N GLN A 369 1.86 -31.84 -14.29
CA GLN A 369 2.82 -32.92 -14.00
C GLN A 369 4.24 -32.56 -14.45
N GLU A 370 4.30 -31.89 -15.60
CA GLU A 370 5.47 -31.50 -16.38
C GLU A 370 6.15 -30.24 -15.85
N ASP A 371 5.42 -29.40 -15.09
CA ASP A 371 5.96 -28.19 -14.47
C ASP A 371 6.86 -28.56 -13.27
N PRO A 372 8.13 -28.10 -13.21
CA PRO A 372 9.05 -28.46 -12.13
C PRO A 372 8.64 -27.86 -10.77
N ASP A 373 8.03 -26.68 -10.75
CA ASP A 373 7.49 -26.05 -9.54
C ASP A 373 6.05 -26.49 -9.25
N GLY A 374 5.42 -27.17 -10.20
CA GLY A 374 4.11 -27.82 -10.11
C GLY A 374 2.95 -26.90 -10.45
N CYS A 375 3.02 -25.65 -9.99
CA CYS A 375 2.08 -24.60 -10.33
C CYS A 375 2.81 -23.35 -10.84
N GLN A 376 2.18 -22.65 -11.77
CA GLN A 376 2.69 -21.43 -12.38
C GLN A 376 2.35 -20.24 -11.47
N THR A 377 3.30 -19.33 -11.26
CA THR A 377 3.06 -18.13 -10.44
C THR A 377 2.16 -17.14 -11.18
N CYS A 378 1.21 -16.52 -10.47
CA CYS A 378 0.43 -15.40 -11.02
C CYS A 378 1.38 -14.27 -11.49
N PHE A 379 1.03 -13.62 -12.60
CA PHE A 379 1.73 -12.42 -13.07
C PHE A 379 0.92 -11.16 -12.72
N CYS A 380 -0.30 -11.03 -13.23
CA CYS A 380 -1.27 -9.97 -12.92
C CYS A 380 -0.68 -8.53 -12.91
N PHE A 381 0.31 -8.26 -13.77
CA PHE A 381 1.13 -7.04 -13.78
C PHE A 381 1.72 -6.63 -12.41
N GLY A 382 1.92 -7.59 -11.50
CA GLY A 382 2.38 -7.38 -10.12
C GLY A 382 1.31 -6.93 -9.13
N HIS A 383 0.10 -6.62 -9.60
CA HIS A 383 -0.97 -6.01 -8.78
C HIS A 383 -1.81 -7.01 -7.99
N SER A 384 -1.74 -8.32 -8.30
CA SER A 384 -2.50 -9.36 -7.59
C SER A 384 -1.76 -10.69 -7.51
N LEU A 385 -1.95 -11.37 -6.38
CA LEU A 385 -1.52 -12.76 -6.14
C LEU A 385 -2.72 -13.74 -6.17
N ALA A 386 -3.91 -13.25 -6.54
CA ALA A 386 -5.13 -14.05 -6.63
C ALA A 386 -5.48 -14.27 -8.11
N CYS A 387 -5.06 -15.40 -8.68
CA CYS A 387 -5.36 -15.78 -10.05
C CYS A 387 -5.82 -17.24 -10.17
N THR A 388 -6.50 -17.56 -11.27
CA THR A 388 -6.98 -18.91 -11.61
C THR A 388 -6.80 -19.19 -13.10
N SER A 389 -6.75 -20.46 -13.52
CA SER A 389 -6.73 -20.83 -14.94
C SER A 389 -7.99 -20.35 -15.66
N SER A 390 -7.83 -19.69 -16.80
CA SER A 390 -8.94 -19.28 -17.67
C SER A 390 -9.42 -20.41 -18.57
N TYR A 391 -10.73 -20.50 -18.74
CA TYR A 391 -11.39 -21.46 -19.65
C TYR A 391 -11.87 -20.81 -20.96
N GLN A 392 -11.65 -19.50 -21.13
CA GLN A 392 -12.10 -18.72 -22.30
C GLN A 392 -11.09 -18.76 -23.47
N TYR A 393 -9.95 -19.42 -23.29
CA TYR A 393 -8.84 -19.47 -24.23
C TYR A 393 -8.57 -20.92 -24.68
N ARG A 394 -8.21 -21.10 -25.95
CA ARG A 394 -7.77 -22.39 -26.53
C ARG A 394 -6.29 -22.31 -26.94
N PRO A 395 -5.54 -23.43 -26.91
CA PRO A 395 -4.16 -23.46 -27.37
C PRO A 395 -4.11 -23.19 -28.88
N VAL A 396 -3.20 -22.31 -29.31
CA VAL A 396 -2.93 -21.99 -30.72
C VAL A 396 -1.43 -21.76 -30.89
N ASN A 397 -0.82 -22.43 -31.86
CA ASN A 397 0.57 -22.17 -32.22
C ASN A 397 0.64 -21.07 -33.28
N ILE A 398 1.50 -20.07 -33.06
CA ILE A 398 1.90 -19.10 -34.07
C ILE A 398 3.09 -19.71 -34.82
N THR A 399 2.97 -19.90 -36.14
CA THR A 399 3.94 -20.68 -36.93
C THR A 399 4.47 -19.94 -38.15
N SER A 400 5.73 -20.21 -38.47
CA SER A 400 6.36 -20.06 -39.77
C SER A 400 6.89 -21.43 -40.21
N ASP A 401 6.35 -21.96 -41.30
CA ASP A 401 6.79 -23.22 -41.92
C ASP A 401 7.61 -23.00 -43.20
N PHE A 402 7.69 -21.74 -43.65
CA PHE A 402 8.39 -21.29 -44.85
C PHE A 402 7.99 -22.02 -46.15
N LEU A 403 6.83 -22.67 -46.21
CA LEU A 403 6.43 -23.48 -47.36
C LEU A 403 6.11 -22.66 -48.62
N GLU A 404 5.60 -21.43 -48.45
CA GLU A 404 5.18 -20.55 -49.55
C GLU A 404 6.07 -19.30 -49.74
N GLY A 405 7.10 -19.12 -48.91
CA GLY A 405 8.03 -17.98 -49.00
C GLY A 405 8.76 -17.68 -47.68
N THR A 406 9.33 -16.47 -47.56
CA THR A 406 10.00 -16.03 -46.31
C THR A 406 9.04 -15.70 -45.17
N ASP A 407 7.73 -15.69 -45.42
CA ASP A 407 6.69 -15.49 -44.40
C ASP A 407 6.90 -14.20 -43.55
N GLY A 408 7.43 -13.16 -44.19
CA GLY A 408 7.71 -11.85 -43.60
C GLY A 408 9.01 -11.74 -42.80
N TRP A 409 9.80 -12.82 -42.67
CA TRP A 409 11.11 -12.76 -42.01
C TRP A 409 12.13 -12.00 -42.88
N VAL A 410 12.97 -11.20 -42.23
CA VAL A 410 14.07 -10.44 -42.86
C VAL A 410 15.39 -10.70 -42.13
N GLY A 411 16.52 -10.45 -42.80
CA GLY A 411 17.84 -10.41 -42.18
C GLY A 411 18.14 -9.00 -41.67
N GLU A 412 18.95 -8.87 -40.62
CA GLU A 412 19.50 -7.58 -40.18
C GLU A 412 20.99 -7.74 -39.83
N PHE A 413 21.87 -6.91 -40.38
CA PHE A 413 23.30 -6.94 -40.08
C PHE A 413 23.73 -5.87 -39.07
N SER A 414 24.86 -6.12 -38.39
CA SER A 414 25.50 -5.21 -37.43
C SER A 414 25.66 -3.78 -37.97
N GLY A 415 24.72 -2.91 -37.60
CA GLY A 415 24.54 -1.57 -38.17
C GLY A 415 23.08 -1.17 -38.38
N GLY A 416 22.12 -2.10 -38.20
CA GLY A 416 20.69 -1.83 -38.39
C GLY A 416 20.24 -1.89 -39.85
N LEU A 417 21.02 -2.54 -40.71
CA LEU A 417 20.72 -2.67 -42.14
C LEU A 417 19.89 -3.94 -42.38
N GLU A 418 18.61 -3.76 -42.68
CA GLU A 418 17.71 -4.84 -43.09
C GLU A 418 18.02 -5.33 -44.50
N VAL A 419 17.97 -6.64 -44.70
CA VAL A 419 18.21 -7.34 -45.98
C VAL A 419 17.13 -8.40 -46.24
N PRO A 420 16.75 -8.65 -47.51
CA PRO A 420 15.84 -9.73 -47.83
C PRO A 420 16.52 -11.09 -47.63
N LEU A 421 15.83 -12.03 -46.96
CA LEU A 421 16.27 -13.42 -46.90
C LEU A 421 16.11 -14.10 -48.27
N LEU A 422 17.05 -14.99 -48.61
CA LEU A 422 16.88 -15.91 -49.72
C LEU A 422 15.95 -17.06 -49.29
N TRP A 423 15.11 -17.53 -50.21
CA TRP A 423 14.15 -18.62 -49.97
C TRP A 423 14.30 -19.70 -51.02
N LYS A 424 14.27 -20.97 -50.60
CA LYS A 424 14.34 -22.15 -51.47
C LYS A 424 13.71 -23.36 -50.75
N GLU A 425 12.80 -24.04 -51.42
CA GLU A 425 12.34 -25.41 -51.09
C GLU A 425 11.84 -25.63 -49.63
N GLY A 426 11.34 -24.58 -48.96
CA GLY A 426 10.86 -24.64 -47.56
C GLY A 426 11.84 -24.10 -46.51
N GLU A 427 12.93 -23.46 -46.93
CA GLU A 427 14.00 -22.97 -46.06
C GLU A 427 14.34 -21.50 -46.33
N VAL A 428 14.78 -20.77 -45.29
CA VAL A 428 15.24 -19.37 -45.41
C VAL A 428 16.71 -19.17 -45.00
N TYR A 429 17.42 -18.44 -45.87
CA TYR A 429 18.87 -18.35 -45.94
C TYR A 429 19.31 -16.89 -45.71
N LEU A 430 20.22 -16.67 -44.77
CA LEU A 430 20.90 -15.39 -44.53
C LEU A 430 22.37 -15.53 -44.92
N LEU A 431 22.79 -14.84 -45.98
CA LEU A 431 24.17 -14.87 -46.48
C LEU A 431 24.93 -13.60 -46.04
N PRO A 432 26.04 -13.71 -45.29
CA PRO A 432 26.88 -12.57 -44.93
C PRO A 432 27.65 -12.03 -46.15
N TYR A 433 28.00 -10.74 -46.13
CA TYR A 433 28.82 -10.12 -47.17
C TYR A 433 30.34 -10.33 -46.92
N ASN A 434 30.75 -10.47 -45.66
CA ASN A 434 32.12 -10.76 -45.21
C ASN A 434 32.10 -11.72 -44.01
N GLU A 435 33.20 -12.44 -43.75
CA GLU A 435 33.38 -13.34 -42.59
C GLU A 435 33.27 -12.66 -41.20
N LEU A 436 33.13 -11.32 -41.17
CA LEU A 436 32.98 -10.51 -39.95
C LEU A 436 31.55 -9.98 -39.75
N ASP A 437 30.66 -10.14 -40.74
CA ASP A 437 29.31 -9.56 -40.70
C ASP A 437 28.36 -10.48 -39.93
N GLN A 438 27.88 -9.99 -38.78
CA GLN A 438 26.99 -10.78 -37.92
C GLN A 438 25.52 -10.50 -38.27
N GLY A 439 24.86 -11.49 -38.89
CA GLY A 439 23.50 -11.38 -39.41
C GLY A 439 22.44 -12.05 -38.53
N PHE A 440 21.36 -11.31 -38.28
CA PHE A 440 20.25 -11.66 -37.40
C PHE A 440 18.99 -12.00 -38.20
N TYR A 441 18.25 -13.05 -37.80
CA TYR A 441 16.94 -13.38 -38.38
C TYR A 441 15.83 -12.63 -37.60
N LYS A 442 15.32 -11.55 -38.18
CA LYS A 442 14.30 -10.69 -37.58
C LYS A 442 12.90 -11.23 -37.88
N ALA A 443 12.10 -11.41 -36.83
CA ALA A 443 10.75 -11.97 -36.92
C ALA A 443 9.74 -10.98 -37.53
N PRO A 444 8.68 -11.47 -38.21
CA PRO A 444 7.56 -10.66 -38.68
C PRO A 444 6.60 -10.27 -37.54
N GLU A 445 5.75 -9.27 -37.81
CA GLU A 445 4.79 -8.68 -36.85
C GLU A 445 3.94 -9.72 -36.10
N LYS A 446 3.62 -10.87 -36.69
CA LYS A 446 2.79 -11.92 -36.06
C LYS A 446 3.42 -12.60 -34.84
N PHE A 447 4.75 -12.49 -34.64
CA PHE A 447 5.42 -12.90 -33.39
C PHE A 447 5.68 -11.72 -32.45
N MET A 448 5.46 -10.47 -32.90
CA MET A 448 5.67 -9.25 -32.14
C MET A 448 4.37 -8.77 -31.47
N GLY A 449 4.41 -7.59 -30.84
CA GLY A 449 3.27 -6.99 -30.15
C GLY A 449 2.89 -7.72 -28.86
N ASP A 450 1.65 -7.50 -28.41
CA ASP A 450 1.14 -8.13 -27.19
C ASP A 450 1.09 -9.66 -27.32
N GLN A 451 2.06 -10.30 -26.67
CA GLN A 451 2.23 -11.75 -26.58
C GLN A 451 1.96 -12.27 -25.15
N LEU A 452 1.15 -11.57 -24.33
CA LEU A 452 0.79 -12.01 -22.96
C LEU A 452 0.26 -13.46 -22.90
N LEU A 453 -0.48 -13.89 -23.92
CA LEU A 453 -1.05 -15.24 -24.03
C LEU A 453 0.01 -16.32 -24.36
N SER A 454 1.19 -15.90 -24.78
CA SER A 454 2.40 -16.70 -25.03
C SER A 454 3.35 -16.70 -23.81
N TYR A 455 3.00 -16.04 -22.70
CA TYR A 455 3.84 -15.96 -21.50
C TYR A 455 4.16 -17.35 -20.93
N ARG A 456 5.44 -17.53 -20.53
CA ARG A 456 6.08 -18.80 -20.11
C ARG A 456 6.04 -19.97 -21.09
N GLN A 457 5.41 -19.81 -22.26
CA GLN A 457 5.35 -20.88 -23.24
C GLN A 457 6.70 -21.12 -23.92
N ALA A 458 6.74 -22.13 -24.79
CA ALA A 458 7.91 -22.48 -25.56
C ALA A 458 7.91 -21.80 -26.94
N LEU A 459 9.06 -21.23 -27.29
CA LEU A 459 9.45 -20.88 -28.66
C LEU A 459 10.40 -21.97 -29.17
N TRP A 460 10.02 -22.62 -30.26
CA TRP A 460 10.83 -23.61 -30.98
C TRP A 460 11.39 -23.00 -32.26
N LEU A 461 12.69 -23.16 -32.47
CA LEU A 461 13.45 -22.69 -33.62
C LEU A 461 14.15 -23.89 -34.26
N HIS A 462 13.83 -24.18 -35.53
CA HIS A 462 14.26 -25.38 -36.24
C HIS A 462 15.32 -25.02 -37.29
N PHE A 463 16.49 -25.66 -37.22
CA PHE A 463 17.59 -25.45 -38.16
C PHE A 463 17.96 -26.75 -38.88
N THR A 464 18.07 -26.69 -40.22
CA THR A 464 18.56 -27.76 -41.10
C THR A 464 19.94 -27.43 -41.65
N ALA A 465 20.64 -28.45 -42.19
CA ALA A 465 21.88 -28.31 -42.96
C ALA A 465 22.10 -29.55 -43.84
N GLU A 466 23.07 -29.50 -44.77
CA GLU A 466 23.46 -30.67 -45.58
C GLU A 466 24.15 -31.78 -44.76
N SER A 467 24.82 -31.44 -43.65
CA SER A 467 25.42 -32.39 -42.71
C SER A 467 25.41 -31.90 -41.26
N GLU A 468 25.53 -32.82 -40.30
CA GLU A 468 25.38 -32.53 -38.86
C GLU A 468 26.51 -31.63 -38.30
N ASP A 469 27.71 -31.67 -38.91
CA ASP A 469 28.85 -30.79 -38.60
C ASP A 469 28.59 -29.30 -38.92
N LEU A 470 27.58 -29.02 -39.76
CA LEU A 470 27.22 -27.68 -40.26
C LEU A 470 26.02 -27.07 -39.51
N LEU A 471 25.40 -27.82 -38.59
CA LEU A 471 24.33 -27.30 -37.74
C LEU A 471 24.88 -26.47 -36.56
N PRO A 472 24.20 -25.38 -36.16
CA PRO A 472 24.59 -24.59 -35.00
C PRO A 472 24.41 -25.41 -33.71
N GLN A 473 25.47 -25.52 -32.90
CA GLN A 473 25.39 -26.19 -31.59
C GLN A 473 24.79 -25.27 -30.50
N THR A 474 24.90 -23.96 -30.69
CA THR A 474 24.39 -22.92 -29.79
C THR A 474 23.69 -21.81 -30.58
N LEU A 475 22.57 -21.32 -30.07
CA LEU A 475 21.78 -20.25 -30.65
C LEU A 475 21.58 -19.13 -29.62
N SER A 476 21.83 -17.89 -30.00
CA SER A 476 21.37 -16.73 -29.21
C SER A 476 19.95 -16.33 -29.63
N VAL A 477 19.16 -15.86 -28.68
CA VAL A 477 17.86 -15.21 -28.91
C VAL A 477 17.84 -13.92 -28.10
N PHE A 478 17.47 -12.81 -28.74
CA PHE A 478 17.43 -11.48 -28.14
C PHE A 478 15.98 -11.04 -28.10
N LEU A 479 15.41 -10.91 -26.90
CA LEU A 479 14.05 -10.42 -26.67
C LEU A 479 14.14 -8.96 -26.23
N GLU A 480 13.71 -8.03 -27.06
CA GLU A 480 13.74 -6.59 -26.76
C GLU A 480 12.32 -6.03 -26.69
N GLY A 481 11.89 -5.51 -25.54
CA GLY A 481 10.53 -5.02 -25.31
C GLY A 481 10.38 -4.16 -24.06
N SER A 482 9.43 -3.23 -24.08
CA SER A 482 9.05 -2.39 -22.93
C SER A 482 10.23 -1.62 -22.27
N GLY A 483 11.28 -1.33 -23.04
CA GLY A 483 12.52 -0.67 -22.56
C GLY A 483 13.63 -1.59 -22.06
N TYR A 484 13.44 -2.92 -22.10
CA TYR A 484 14.40 -3.92 -21.66
C TYR A 484 14.86 -4.81 -22.82
N SER A 485 16.09 -5.32 -22.76
CA SER A 485 16.58 -6.38 -23.65
C SER A 485 17.14 -7.57 -22.86
N VAL A 486 16.75 -8.77 -23.26
CA VAL A 486 17.10 -10.04 -22.61
C VAL A 486 17.73 -10.98 -23.65
N VAL A 487 18.93 -11.47 -23.37
CA VAL A 487 19.64 -12.39 -24.27
C VAL A 487 19.70 -13.78 -23.64
N ALA A 488 19.18 -14.78 -24.35
CA ALA A 488 19.23 -16.18 -23.96
C ALA A 488 20.12 -16.98 -24.92
N THR A 489 21.05 -17.77 -24.39
CA THR A 489 21.84 -18.72 -25.19
C THR A 489 21.29 -20.13 -25.01
N LEU A 490 20.75 -20.68 -26.09
CA LEU A 490 20.18 -22.01 -26.20
C LEU A 490 21.24 -23.00 -26.70
N VAL A 491 21.11 -24.26 -26.30
CA VAL A 491 21.91 -25.39 -26.81
C VAL A 491 21.00 -26.27 -27.66
N ALA A 492 21.53 -26.80 -28.76
CA ALA A 492 20.80 -27.64 -29.68
C ALA A 492 20.32 -28.96 -29.03
N GLN A 493 19.12 -29.41 -29.40
CA GLN A 493 18.61 -30.74 -29.07
C GLN A 493 18.58 -31.57 -30.35
N SER A 494 19.45 -32.58 -30.42
CA SER A 494 19.55 -33.50 -31.56
C SER A 494 18.42 -34.53 -31.53
N HIS A 495 17.63 -34.60 -32.59
CA HIS A 495 16.47 -35.48 -32.67
C HIS A 495 16.65 -36.56 -33.75
N HIS A 496 17.18 -37.73 -33.37
CA HIS A 496 17.38 -38.85 -34.29
C HIS A 496 16.04 -39.50 -34.70
N LEU A 497 15.43 -39.02 -35.77
CA LEU A 497 14.25 -39.62 -36.41
C LEU A 497 14.67 -40.78 -37.34
N PRO A 498 14.26 -42.04 -37.07
CA PRO A 498 14.71 -43.20 -37.85
C PRO A 498 13.91 -43.38 -39.16
N SER A 499 14.12 -42.50 -40.14
CA SER A 499 13.65 -42.71 -41.52
C SER A 499 14.53 -41.97 -42.54
N ALA A 500 14.90 -42.64 -43.64
CA ALA A 500 15.97 -42.23 -44.55
C ALA A 500 15.52 -41.24 -45.64
N ALA A 501 15.00 -40.06 -45.26
CA ALA A 501 14.40 -39.12 -46.23
C ALA A 501 14.57 -37.61 -45.95
N HIS A 502 15.21 -37.19 -44.84
CA HIS A 502 15.33 -35.76 -44.48
C HIS A 502 16.75 -35.39 -44.06
N SER A 503 17.10 -34.11 -44.21
CA SER A 503 18.34 -33.50 -43.73
C SER A 503 18.44 -33.56 -42.19
N PRO A 504 19.67 -33.57 -41.63
CA PRO A 504 19.85 -33.43 -40.18
C PRO A 504 19.28 -32.09 -39.69
N GLN A 505 18.62 -32.13 -38.52
CA GLN A 505 17.94 -30.97 -37.94
C GLN A 505 18.28 -30.83 -36.45
N HIS A 506 18.60 -29.60 -36.03
CA HIS A 506 18.67 -29.21 -34.62
C HIS A 506 17.47 -28.35 -34.24
N ILE A 507 16.90 -28.65 -33.06
CA ILE A 507 15.79 -27.88 -32.49
C ILE A 507 16.30 -27.14 -31.26
N PHE A 508 16.06 -25.84 -31.21
CA PHE A 508 16.27 -25.03 -30.02
C PHE A 508 14.93 -24.70 -29.39
N THR A 509 14.82 -24.88 -28.07
CA THR A 509 13.60 -24.54 -27.32
C THR A 509 13.91 -23.48 -26.27
N LEU A 510 13.41 -22.25 -26.46
CA LEU A 510 13.38 -21.24 -25.40
C LEU A 510 12.09 -21.44 -24.60
N ARG A 511 12.21 -21.82 -23.34
CA ARG A 511 11.10 -21.91 -22.36
C ARG A 511 11.15 -20.71 -21.43
N TYR A 512 10.02 -20.42 -20.77
CA TYR A 512 9.91 -19.33 -19.80
C TYR A 512 10.17 -17.95 -20.41
N LEU A 513 9.55 -17.67 -21.58
CA LEU A 513 9.48 -16.32 -22.12
C LEU A 513 8.98 -15.33 -21.04
N PRO A 514 9.67 -14.19 -20.81
CA PRO A 514 9.21 -13.14 -19.91
C PRO A 514 7.94 -12.45 -20.45
N PRO A 515 7.17 -11.72 -19.62
CA PRO A 515 6.01 -10.97 -20.08
C PRO A 515 6.50 -9.63 -20.63
N LEU A 516 6.89 -9.62 -21.91
CA LEU A 516 7.34 -8.45 -22.66
C LEU A 516 6.44 -8.24 -23.88
N GLU A 517 6.17 -6.99 -24.22
CA GLU A 517 5.23 -6.58 -25.30
C GLU A 517 5.82 -6.74 -26.71
N PHE A 518 6.93 -7.47 -26.85
CA PHE A 518 7.72 -7.62 -28.07
C PHE A 518 8.57 -8.91 -28.02
N ILE A 519 8.73 -9.56 -29.16
CA ILE A 519 9.70 -10.65 -29.37
C ILE A 519 10.47 -10.36 -30.65
N SER A 520 11.76 -10.06 -30.49
CA SER A 520 12.76 -10.16 -31.56
C SER A 520 13.47 -11.53 -31.50
N ALA A 521 14.24 -11.83 -32.54
CA ALA A 521 15.14 -12.99 -32.58
C ALA A 521 16.42 -12.56 -33.31
N SER A 522 17.56 -13.20 -33.00
CA SER A 522 18.86 -12.73 -33.49
C SER A 522 19.95 -13.79 -33.36
N LEU A 523 20.37 -14.35 -34.50
CA LEU A 523 21.46 -15.31 -34.58
C LEU A 523 22.81 -14.60 -34.47
N ARG A 524 23.58 -14.87 -33.42
CA ARG A 524 25.04 -14.71 -33.50
C ARG A 524 25.62 -15.93 -34.23
N GLN A 525 25.71 -15.81 -35.56
CA GLN A 525 26.09 -16.90 -36.45
C GLN A 525 27.47 -17.50 -36.12
N THR A 526 27.57 -18.82 -36.23
CA THR A 526 28.83 -19.55 -36.41
C THR A 526 28.69 -20.45 -37.64
N LYS A 527 29.42 -20.13 -38.72
CA LYS A 527 29.59 -20.94 -39.95
C LYS A 527 28.35 -21.16 -40.85
N ASP A 528 27.96 -20.12 -41.58
CA ASP A 528 27.72 -20.09 -43.05
C ASP A 528 26.81 -21.12 -43.78
N THR A 529 26.26 -22.14 -43.13
CA THR A 529 25.73 -23.33 -43.85
C THR A 529 24.45 -23.95 -43.29
N SER A 530 23.90 -23.43 -42.19
CA SER A 530 22.62 -23.87 -41.62
C SER A 530 21.44 -22.97 -42.04
N GLN A 531 20.32 -23.57 -42.41
CA GLN A 531 19.09 -22.90 -42.82
C GLN A 531 18.08 -22.86 -41.67
N LEU A 532 17.29 -21.80 -41.57
CA LEU A 532 16.11 -21.79 -40.70
C LEU A 532 14.96 -22.49 -41.45
N SER A 533 14.46 -23.60 -40.90
CA SER A 533 13.47 -24.48 -41.52
C SER A 533 12.09 -24.43 -40.84
N GLY A 534 11.93 -23.60 -39.80
CA GLY A 534 10.65 -23.44 -39.11
C GLY A 534 10.76 -22.71 -37.78
N VAL A 535 9.70 -21.99 -37.43
CA VAL A 535 9.53 -21.30 -36.14
C VAL A 535 8.14 -21.57 -35.60
N THR A 536 8.03 -21.96 -34.33
CA THR A 536 6.75 -22.18 -33.66
C THR A 536 6.77 -21.53 -32.28
N LEU A 537 5.76 -20.70 -31.98
CA LEU A 537 5.51 -20.16 -30.64
C LEU A 537 4.18 -20.70 -30.13
N ALA A 538 4.19 -21.39 -29.00
CA ALA A 538 2.95 -21.77 -28.32
C ALA A 538 2.29 -20.52 -27.71
N SER A 539 1.00 -20.32 -28.02
CA SER A 539 0.19 -19.18 -27.58
C SER A 539 -1.26 -19.64 -27.34
N ALA A 540 -2.15 -18.70 -27.06
CA ALA A 540 -3.57 -18.98 -26.91
C ALA A 540 -4.44 -17.95 -27.65
N ALA A 541 -5.62 -18.37 -28.09
CA ALA A 541 -6.62 -17.49 -28.70
C ALA A 541 -7.94 -17.57 -27.95
N HIS A 542 -8.66 -16.46 -27.88
CA HIS A 542 -10.00 -16.41 -27.27
C HIS A 542 -10.97 -17.33 -28.04
N VAL A 543 -11.79 -18.08 -27.30
CA VAL A 543 -12.81 -18.98 -27.84
C VAL A 543 -14.11 -18.21 -28.07
N PRO A 544 -14.69 -18.17 -29.29
CA PRO A 544 -16.01 -17.60 -29.50
C PRO A 544 -17.09 -18.41 -28.76
N ALA A 545 -18.05 -17.74 -28.15
CA ALA A 545 -19.14 -18.41 -27.42
C ALA A 545 -19.97 -19.29 -28.37
N GLY A 546 -19.85 -20.61 -28.22
CA GLY A 546 -20.57 -21.62 -29.00
C GLY A 546 -19.74 -22.80 -29.51
N SER A 547 -18.40 -22.77 -29.42
CA SER A 547 -17.55 -23.91 -29.84
C SER A 547 -17.12 -24.80 -28.66
N GLU A 548 -17.96 -25.78 -28.31
CA GLU A 548 -17.57 -26.85 -27.36
C GLU A 548 -16.64 -27.89 -28.04
N GLY A 549 -15.74 -28.50 -27.25
CA GLY A 549 -14.94 -29.66 -27.68
C GLY A 549 -13.45 -29.45 -27.94
N VAL A 550 -12.92 -28.23 -27.82
CA VAL A 550 -11.47 -27.96 -27.83
C VAL A 550 -10.98 -27.72 -26.40
N GLY A 551 -9.84 -28.31 -26.02
CA GLY A 551 -9.26 -28.14 -24.68
C GLY A 551 -8.86 -26.68 -24.40
N ALA A 552 -8.97 -26.26 -23.13
CA ALA A 552 -8.63 -24.90 -22.74
C ALA A 552 -7.12 -24.69 -22.51
N ALA A 553 -6.63 -23.49 -22.78
CA ALA A 553 -5.27 -23.03 -22.49
C ALA A 553 -5.14 -22.65 -21.00
N LEU A 554 -5.09 -23.65 -20.12
CA LEU A 554 -5.15 -23.47 -18.65
C LEU A 554 -3.96 -22.69 -18.05
N TRP A 555 -2.92 -22.39 -18.83
CA TRP A 555 -1.82 -21.50 -18.46
C TRP A 555 -2.14 -20.01 -18.61
N VAL A 556 -3.24 -19.66 -19.28
CA VAL A 556 -3.71 -18.28 -19.33
C VAL A 556 -4.37 -17.96 -18.00
N GLU A 557 -3.83 -17.01 -17.24
CA GLU A 557 -4.41 -16.59 -15.98
C GLU A 557 -5.67 -15.73 -16.16
N GLN A 558 -6.54 -15.79 -15.15
CA GLN A 558 -7.62 -14.85 -14.88
C GLN A 558 -7.36 -14.31 -13.48
N CYS A 559 -7.00 -13.04 -13.37
CA CYS A 559 -6.70 -12.38 -12.12
C CYS A 559 -7.99 -11.87 -11.43
N SER A 560 -7.92 -11.77 -10.10
CA SER A 560 -8.87 -11.04 -9.27
C SER A 560 -8.20 -9.73 -8.84
N CYS A 561 -8.68 -8.60 -9.37
CA CYS A 561 -8.00 -7.32 -9.23
C CYS A 561 -8.35 -6.60 -7.92
N PRO A 562 -7.37 -5.90 -7.31
CA PRO A 562 -7.64 -5.05 -6.16
C PRO A 562 -8.46 -3.81 -6.57
N LEU A 563 -9.00 -3.10 -5.57
CA LEU A 563 -9.76 -1.88 -5.79
C LEU A 563 -8.94 -0.86 -6.59
N GLY A 564 -9.52 -0.34 -7.67
CA GLY A 564 -8.91 0.64 -8.57
C GLY A 564 -8.30 0.07 -9.84
N LEU A 565 -8.22 -1.26 -9.98
CA LEU A 565 -7.74 -1.95 -11.19
C LEU A 565 -8.83 -2.85 -11.78
N THR A 566 -8.76 -3.06 -13.10
CA THR A 566 -9.69 -3.86 -13.88
C THR A 566 -9.00 -4.51 -15.07
N GLY A 567 -9.68 -5.48 -15.70
CA GLY A 567 -9.15 -6.29 -16.80
C GLY A 567 -8.96 -7.76 -16.42
N GLN A 568 -8.36 -8.53 -17.33
CA GLN A 568 -8.07 -9.95 -17.10
C GLN A 568 -6.79 -10.13 -16.29
N PHE A 569 -5.79 -9.28 -16.56
CA PHE A 569 -4.46 -9.30 -15.95
C PHE A 569 -4.28 -8.14 -14.97
N CYS A 570 -5.37 -7.41 -14.65
CA CYS A 570 -5.36 -6.15 -13.91
C CYS A 570 -4.56 -5.06 -14.63
N GLU A 571 -4.67 -5.01 -15.96
CA GLU A 571 -3.83 -4.19 -16.83
C GLU A 571 -4.31 -2.72 -16.99
N ARG A 572 -5.52 -2.38 -16.52
CA ARG A 572 -6.14 -1.04 -16.68
C ARG A 572 -6.69 -0.49 -15.36
N CYS A 573 -6.73 0.83 -15.20
CA CYS A 573 -7.45 1.46 -14.09
C CYS A 573 -8.97 1.25 -14.21
N ALA A 574 -9.63 1.05 -13.07
CA ALA A 574 -11.08 1.00 -12.98
C ALA A 574 -11.71 2.42 -13.12
N PRO A 575 -13.00 2.54 -13.46
CA PRO A 575 -13.70 3.83 -13.47
C PRO A 575 -13.56 4.55 -12.12
N GLY A 576 -13.24 5.86 -12.15
CA GLY A 576 -12.93 6.65 -10.96
C GLY A 576 -11.48 6.53 -10.46
N PHE A 577 -10.58 5.87 -11.21
CA PHE A 577 -9.15 5.75 -10.90
C PHE A 577 -8.27 6.07 -12.12
N THR A 578 -7.02 6.44 -11.86
CA THR A 578 -6.02 6.81 -12.87
C THR A 578 -4.60 6.43 -12.45
N ARG A 579 -3.65 6.37 -13.38
CA ARG A 579 -2.25 6.04 -13.06
C ARG A 579 -1.62 7.06 -12.10
N GLU A 580 -0.89 6.55 -11.12
CA GLU A 580 -0.02 7.35 -10.23
C GLU A 580 1.08 8.08 -11.01
N THR A 581 1.64 7.43 -12.04
CA THR A 581 2.53 8.05 -13.02
C THR A 581 1.82 8.20 -14.37
N PRO A 582 1.59 9.43 -14.88
CA PRO A 582 0.90 9.63 -16.16
C PRO A 582 1.58 8.91 -17.32
N ASN A 583 0.81 8.08 -18.03
CA ASN A 583 1.26 7.15 -19.07
C ASN A 583 2.30 6.11 -18.61
N GLY A 584 2.34 5.77 -17.31
CA GLY A 584 3.26 4.78 -16.73
C GLY A 584 3.01 3.32 -17.12
N GLY A 585 2.02 3.06 -17.99
CA GLY A 585 1.72 1.73 -18.54
C GLY A 585 1.07 0.76 -17.53
N PRO A 586 0.82 -0.50 -17.95
CA PRO A 586 0.09 -1.49 -17.15
C PRO A 586 0.67 -1.76 -15.76
N LEU A 587 2.00 -1.68 -15.61
CA LEU A 587 2.72 -1.87 -14.35
C LEU A 587 2.54 -0.71 -13.35
N SER A 588 2.11 0.47 -13.79
CA SER A 588 1.88 1.60 -12.89
C SER A 588 0.59 1.42 -12.10
N THR A 589 0.68 1.66 -10.79
CA THR A 589 -0.41 1.69 -9.81
C THR A 589 -1.51 2.67 -10.21
N CYS A 590 -2.76 2.33 -9.88
CA CYS A 590 -3.93 3.20 -10.09
C CYS A 590 -4.42 3.80 -8.77
N VAL A 591 -4.47 5.13 -8.70
CA VAL A 591 -4.95 5.92 -7.57
C VAL A 591 -6.34 6.52 -7.88
N PRO A 592 -7.17 6.86 -6.87
CA PRO A 592 -8.46 7.50 -7.10
C PRO A 592 -8.36 8.83 -7.85
N CYS A 593 -9.34 9.14 -8.71
CA CYS A 593 -9.45 10.42 -9.38
C CYS A 593 -9.59 11.59 -8.37
N ASN A 594 -8.64 12.53 -8.38
CA ASN A 594 -8.69 13.72 -7.54
C ASN A 594 -9.40 14.89 -8.24
N CYS A 595 -10.69 14.72 -8.57
CA CYS A 595 -11.52 15.73 -9.24
C CYS A 595 -12.48 16.46 -8.28
N ASN A 596 -12.14 16.50 -6.98
CA ASN A 596 -12.99 17.04 -5.91
C ASN A 596 -14.46 16.54 -5.92
N GLN A 597 -14.70 15.32 -6.43
CA GLN A 597 -16.04 14.72 -6.67
C GLN A 597 -16.89 15.40 -7.76
N HIS A 598 -16.39 16.44 -8.44
CA HIS A 598 -17.07 17.15 -9.53
C HIS A 598 -16.81 16.56 -10.92
N GLY A 599 -16.54 15.25 -11.03
CA GLY A 599 -16.38 14.57 -12.32
C GLY A 599 -15.46 13.36 -12.31
N ASP A 600 -15.37 12.70 -13.47
CA ASP A 600 -14.45 11.59 -13.74
C ASP A 600 -13.08 12.10 -14.19
N CYS A 601 -12.04 11.26 -14.14
CA CYS A 601 -10.73 11.55 -14.74
C CYS A 601 -10.30 10.53 -15.79
N HIS A 602 -9.42 10.96 -16.70
CA HIS A 602 -8.87 10.10 -17.73
C HIS A 602 -7.91 9.05 -17.13
N PRO A 603 -8.08 7.73 -17.39
CA PRO A 603 -7.44 6.67 -16.62
C PRO A 603 -5.92 6.55 -16.78
N GLU A 604 -5.34 7.10 -17.86
CA GLU A 604 -3.89 7.05 -18.09
C GLU A 604 -3.17 8.39 -17.85
N THR A 605 -3.88 9.50 -17.65
CA THR A 605 -3.26 10.85 -17.55
C THR A 605 -3.70 11.70 -16.36
N GLY A 606 -4.71 11.26 -15.60
CA GLY A 606 -5.22 11.94 -14.41
C GLY A 606 -6.01 13.23 -14.63
N VAL A 607 -6.12 13.71 -15.87
CA VAL A 607 -6.86 14.94 -16.19
C VAL A 607 -8.35 14.76 -15.93
N CYS A 608 -8.95 15.66 -15.16
CA CYS A 608 -10.37 15.66 -14.81
C CYS A 608 -11.29 16.20 -15.92
N HIS A 609 -12.50 15.67 -15.98
CA HIS A 609 -13.61 16.12 -16.82
C HIS A 609 -14.69 16.77 -15.95
N CYS A 610 -14.50 18.06 -15.65
CA CYS A 610 -15.27 18.78 -14.64
C CYS A 610 -16.75 19.01 -15.01
N ALA A 611 -17.61 18.85 -14.01
CA ALA A 611 -19.04 19.10 -14.00
C ALA A 611 -19.39 20.18 -12.96
N ASP A 612 -20.67 20.31 -12.54
CA ASP A 612 -21.12 21.21 -11.46
C ASP A 612 -20.68 22.69 -11.59
N PHE A 613 -20.43 23.16 -12.81
CA PHE A 613 -19.85 24.49 -13.10
C PHE A 613 -18.48 24.72 -12.44
N THR A 614 -17.66 23.68 -12.39
CA THR A 614 -16.25 23.71 -11.92
C THR A 614 -15.25 23.64 -13.08
N THR A 615 -13.99 24.00 -12.81
CA THR A 615 -12.89 24.03 -13.77
C THR A 615 -11.54 23.95 -13.04
N GLY A 616 -10.44 23.84 -13.81
CA GLY A 616 -9.09 23.55 -13.30
C GLY A 616 -8.69 22.07 -13.44
N PRO A 617 -7.39 21.74 -13.35
CA PRO A 617 -6.88 20.38 -13.54
C PRO A 617 -7.46 19.33 -12.58
N THR A 618 -7.92 19.75 -11.40
CA THR A 618 -8.58 18.93 -10.37
C THR A 618 -10.01 19.39 -10.07
N CYS A 619 -10.59 20.24 -10.92
CA CYS A 619 -11.89 20.89 -10.70
C CYS A 619 -11.93 21.80 -9.45
N GLU A 620 -10.79 22.39 -9.07
CA GLU A 620 -10.61 23.19 -7.85
C GLU A 620 -11.17 24.63 -7.89
N HIS A 621 -11.70 25.06 -9.02
CA HIS A 621 -12.22 26.42 -9.24
C HIS A 621 -13.64 26.39 -9.77
N CYS A 622 -14.44 27.42 -9.48
CA CYS A 622 -15.69 27.63 -10.20
C CYS A 622 -15.40 28.19 -11.61
N LEU A 623 -16.27 27.83 -12.57
CA LEU A 623 -16.28 28.38 -13.91
C LEU A 623 -16.62 29.88 -13.88
N ASP A 624 -16.16 30.66 -14.86
CA ASP A 624 -16.51 32.08 -14.99
C ASP A 624 -18.04 32.30 -14.95
N GLY A 625 -18.45 33.36 -14.25
CA GLY A 625 -19.85 33.62 -13.92
C GLY A 625 -20.41 32.81 -12.73
N TYR A 626 -19.60 31.97 -12.07
CA TYR A 626 -19.97 31.24 -10.85
C TYR A 626 -19.00 31.52 -9.69
N TYR A 627 -19.50 31.47 -8.45
CA TYR A 627 -18.72 31.66 -7.22
C TYR A 627 -19.06 30.60 -6.17
N GLY A 628 -18.14 30.36 -5.24
CA GLY A 628 -18.31 29.42 -4.14
C GLY A 628 -17.01 28.68 -3.82
N ASN A 629 -17.10 27.39 -3.49
CA ASN A 629 -15.94 26.59 -3.08
C ASN A 629 -16.00 25.16 -3.65
N ALA A 630 -15.40 24.95 -4.82
CA ALA A 630 -15.33 23.68 -5.55
C ALA A 630 -14.47 22.58 -4.89
N MET A 631 -14.06 22.76 -3.63
CA MET A 631 -13.30 21.77 -2.84
C MET A 631 -14.18 20.97 -1.87
N ILE A 632 -15.51 21.18 -1.86
CA ILE A 632 -16.43 20.53 -0.92
C ILE A 632 -17.01 19.23 -1.52
N GLY A 633 -17.25 19.20 -2.83
CA GLY A 633 -17.70 18.04 -3.59
C GLY A 633 -19.21 17.82 -3.60
N THR A 634 -19.99 18.90 -3.73
CA THR A 634 -21.45 18.85 -3.93
C THR A 634 -21.89 19.72 -5.11
N SER A 635 -22.91 19.30 -5.86
CA SER A 635 -23.40 20.04 -7.04
C SER A 635 -24.08 21.39 -6.75
N GLY A 636 -24.02 21.88 -5.50
CA GLY A 636 -24.42 23.24 -5.09
C GLY A 636 -23.25 24.13 -4.62
N ASP A 637 -22.01 23.70 -4.83
CA ASP A 637 -20.79 24.36 -4.36
C ASP A 637 -20.43 25.61 -5.17
N CYS A 638 -20.60 25.57 -6.49
CA CYS A 638 -20.48 26.71 -7.39
C CYS A 638 -21.86 27.22 -7.79
N ARG A 639 -22.10 28.51 -7.57
CA ARG A 639 -23.41 29.16 -7.72
C ARG A 639 -23.32 30.34 -8.69
N PRO A 640 -24.33 30.59 -9.53
CA PRO A 640 -24.27 31.66 -10.51
C PRO A 640 -24.17 33.02 -9.82
N CYS A 641 -23.31 33.88 -10.35
CA CYS A 641 -23.08 35.23 -9.86
C CYS A 641 -24.35 36.09 -9.91
N PRO A 642 -24.70 36.83 -8.84
CA PRO A 642 -25.87 37.71 -8.79
C PRO A 642 -25.57 39.06 -9.48
N CYS A 643 -24.93 39.01 -10.64
CA CYS A 643 -24.43 40.14 -11.42
C CYS A 643 -25.18 40.26 -12.76
N PRO A 644 -25.32 41.47 -13.34
CA PRO A 644 -25.82 41.63 -14.71
C PRO A 644 -25.03 40.75 -15.69
N ASP A 645 -25.74 40.21 -16.69
CA ASP A 645 -25.17 39.40 -17.78
C ASP A 645 -24.25 38.23 -17.35
N GLN A 646 -24.39 37.75 -16.10
CA GLN A 646 -23.56 36.72 -15.47
C GLN A 646 -22.06 37.05 -15.41
N THR A 647 -21.68 38.33 -15.27
CA THR A 647 -20.25 38.69 -15.13
C THR A 647 -19.62 38.09 -13.87
N SER A 648 -18.33 37.75 -13.95
CA SER A 648 -17.58 37.09 -12.88
C SER A 648 -17.57 37.92 -11.59
N CYS A 649 -17.72 37.23 -10.46
CA CYS A 649 -17.86 37.83 -9.14
C CYS A 649 -16.96 37.14 -8.11
N ALA A 650 -16.62 37.85 -7.04
CA ALA A 650 -15.80 37.33 -5.95
C ALA A 650 -16.56 37.47 -4.63
N GLN A 651 -16.40 36.48 -3.74
CA GLN A 651 -16.92 36.56 -2.38
C GLN A 651 -15.86 37.20 -1.46
N THR A 652 -16.26 38.22 -0.70
CA THR A 652 -15.40 38.87 0.27
C THR A 652 -15.18 37.97 1.51
N PRO A 653 -13.94 37.71 1.96
CA PRO A 653 -13.69 36.79 3.09
C PRO A 653 -14.23 37.27 4.44
N GLU A 654 -14.49 38.57 4.58
CA GLU A 654 -14.72 39.24 5.88
C GLU A 654 -16.21 39.41 6.21
N THR A 655 -17.07 39.65 5.21
CA THR A 655 -18.53 39.75 5.38
C THR A 655 -19.29 38.63 4.67
N GLY A 656 -18.66 37.92 3.73
CA GLY A 656 -19.32 36.94 2.88
C GLY A 656 -20.14 37.55 1.73
N ASP A 657 -20.07 38.87 1.53
CA ASP A 657 -20.77 39.54 0.42
C ASP A 657 -20.14 39.20 -0.94
N VAL A 658 -21.00 38.98 -1.92
CA VAL A 658 -20.63 38.67 -3.30
C VAL A 658 -20.60 39.97 -4.11
N VAL A 659 -19.44 40.30 -4.66
CA VAL A 659 -19.15 41.55 -5.37
C VAL A 659 -18.80 41.24 -6.82
N CYS A 660 -19.44 41.92 -7.78
CA CYS A 660 -19.12 41.79 -9.20
C CYS A 660 -17.74 42.38 -9.48
N THR A 661 -16.82 41.61 -10.09
CA THR A 661 -15.46 42.10 -10.35
C THR A 661 -15.38 42.98 -11.59
N HIS A 662 -16.33 42.79 -12.51
CA HIS A 662 -16.48 43.57 -13.74
C HIS A 662 -17.94 43.96 -13.90
N CYS A 663 -18.21 45.27 -13.91
CA CYS A 663 -19.53 45.83 -14.20
C CYS A 663 -19.67 46.20 -15.69
N PRO A 664 -20.89 46.15 -16.25
CA PRO A 664 -21.17 46.72 -17.57
C PRO A 664 -20.76 48.21 -17.64
N PRO A 665 -20.19 48.70 -18.76
CA PRO A 665 -19.75 50.08 -18.89
C PRO A 665 -20.85 51.10 -18.58
N GLY A 666 -20.55 52.12 -17.77
CA GLY A 666 -21.51 53.10 -17.28
C GLY A 666 -22.17 52.72 -15.94
N THR A 667 -21.83 51.56 -15.35
CA THR A 667 -22.40 51.08 -14.07
C THR A 667 -21.33 50.74 -13.04
N ARG A 668 -21.66 50.93 -11.75
CA ARG A 668 -20.77 50.76 -10.60
C ARG A 668 -21.56 50.34 -9.35
N GLY A 669 -20.83 50.02 -8.29
CA GLY A 669 -21.38 49.53 -7.02
C GLY A 669 -21.02 48.07 -6.79
N THR A 670 -21.52 47.47 -5.72
CA THR A 670 -21.17 46.07 -5.36
C THR A 670 -21.79 45.04 -6.29
N ARG A 671 -22.90 45.39 -6.93
CA ARG A 671 -23.71 44.59 -7.86
C ARG A 671 -24.06 45.35 -9.14
N CYS A 672 -23.26 46.36 -9.47
CA CYS A 672 -23.46 47.26 -10.63
C CYS A 672 -24.81 48.01 -10.57
N GLU A 673 -25.21 48.36 -9.35
CA GLU A 673 -26.53 48.86 -8.97
C GLU A 673 -26.70 50.38 -9.13
N PHE A 674 -25.63 51.12 -9.39
CA PHE A 674 -25.63 52.57 -9.58
C PHE A 674 -24.98 52.97 -10.91
N CYS A 675 -25.32 54.15 -11.42
CA CYS A 675 -24.66 54.74 -12.59
C CYS A 675 -23.30 55.36 -12.23
N GLU A 676 -22.34 55.32 -13.17
CA GLU A 676 -21.02 55.98 -13.05
C GLU A 676 -21.16 57.50 -12.82
N ASP A 677 -20.17 58.11 -12.16
CA ASP A 677 -20.22 59.55 -11.82
C ASP A 677 -20.34 60.44 -13.07
N GLY A 678 -21.24 61.42 -13.01
CA GLY A 678 -21.63 62.23 -14.18
C GLY A 678 -22.81 61.67 -14.98
N SER A 679 -23.33 60.49 -14.61
CA SER A 679 -24.54 59.88 -15.18
C SER A 679 -25.59 59.51 -14.11
N TYR A 680 -26.85 59.32 -14.53
CA TYR A 680 -28.00 59.06 -13.66
C TYR A 680 -28.98 58.05 -14.29
N GLY A 681 -29.66 57.24 -13.46
CA GLY A 681 -30.58 56.19 -13.91
C GLY A 681 -30.95 55.17 -12.82
N ASP A 682 -31.53 54.03 -13.22
CA ASP A 682 -31.83 52.86 -12.37
C ASP A 682 -31.50 51.59 -13.18
N PRO A 683 -30.22 51.18 -13.26
CA PRO A 683 -29.76 50.14 -14.18
C PRO A 683 -30.26 48.73 -13.81
N LEU A 684 -30.77 48.53 -12.60
CA LEU A 684 -31.35 47.26 -12.14
C LEU A 684 -32.89 47.31 -11.99
N GLY A 685 -33.53 48.45 -12.26
CA GLY A 685 -34.99 48.60 -12.14
C GLY A 685 -35.51 48.46 -10.70
N GLN A 686 -34.73 48.87 -9.70
CA GLN A 686 -35.11 48.71 -8.28
C GLN A 686 -36.38 49.50 -7.91
N ARG A 687 -36.71 50.55 -8.66
CA ARG A 687 -37.88 51.42 -8.42
C ARG A 687 -38.96 51.35 -9.52
N GLY A 688 -38.79 50.51 -10.54
CA GLY A 688 -39.72 50.43 -11.67
C GLY A 688 -39.14 49.72 -12.89
N PRO A 689 -39.48 50.11 -14.14
CA PRO A 689 -38.79 49.61 -15.32
C PRO A 689 -37.32 50.04 -15.31
N ILE A 690 -36.43 49.20 -15.83
CA ILE A 690 -34.99 49.47 -15.93
C ILE A 690 -34.76 50.76 -16.72
N TRP A 691 -33.96 51.67 -16.16
CA TRP A 691 -33.55 52.92 -16.79
C TRP A 691 -32.03 52.96 -16.94
N GLN A 692 -31.56 52.81 -18.18
CA GLN A 692 -30.14 52.89 -18.51
C GLN A 692 -29.56 54.27 -18.16
N CYS A 693 -28.29 54.29 -17.77
CA CYS A 693 -27.59 55.48 -17.28
C CYS A 693 -27.43 56.55 -18.39
N GLU A 694 -28.05 57.71 -18.20
CA GLU A 694 -27.89 58.87 -19.08
C GLU A 694 -26.86 59.87 -18.51
N PRO A 695 -26.09 60.59 -19.35
CA PRO A 695 -25.22 61.67 -18.89
C PRO A 695 -26.01 62.88 -18.39
N CYS A 696 -25.52 63.52 -17.33
CA CYS A 696 -26.17 64.67 -16.68
C CYS A 696 -26.08 65.96 -17.50
N LYS A 697 -27.18 66.71 -17.55
CA LYS A 697 -27.39 67.83 -18.48
C LYS A 697 -27.31 69.17 -17.72
N CYS A 698 -26.09 69.69 -17.56
CA CYS A 698 -25.78 70.88 -16.75
C CYS A 698 -25.28 72.10 -17.57
N HIS A 699 -25.74 72.25 -18.82
CA HIS A 699 -25.42 73.35 -19.75
C HIS A 699 -23.92 73.69 -19.94
N GLY A 700 -23.02 72.74 -19.67
CA GLY A 700 -21.56 72.96 -19.71
C GLY A 700 -21.05 73.90 -18.61
N ASN A 701 -21.79 74.05 -17.52
CA ASN A 701 -21.48 74.94 -16.39
C ASN A 701 -21.03 74.15 -15.14
N VAL A 702 -20.40 72.99 -15.34
CA VAL A 702 -19.87 72.07 -14.33
C VAL A 702 -18.54 71.50 -14.85
N ASP A 703 -17.63 71.08 -13.97
CA ASP A 703 -16.44 70.33 -14.36
C ASP A 703 -16.80 68.84 -14.50
N VAL A 704 -16.63 68.28 -15.70
CA VAL A 704 -16.96 66.89 -16.01
C VAL A 704 -16.03 65.86 -15.34
N ASN A 705 -14.90 66.31 -14.77
CA ASN A 705 -13.95 65.45 -14.07
C ASN A 705 -14.24 65.34 -12.56
N ASP A 706 -15.21 66.10 -12.05
CA ASP A 706 -15.44 66.25 -10.61
C ASP A 706 -16.48 65.25 -10.08
N VAL A 707 -16.21 64.60 -8.94
CA VAL A 707 -17.07 63.54 -8.41
C VAL A 707 -18.38 64.14 -7.89
N GLY A 708 -19.53 63.57 -8.27
CA GLY A 708 -20.84 64.08 -7.85
C GLY A 708 -21.24 65.40 -8.50
N VAL A 709 -20.92 65.62 -9.79
CA VAL A 709 -21.49 66.70 -10.63
C VAL A 709 -23.01 66.83 -10.49
N CYS A 710 -23.70 65.69 -10.40
CA CYS A 710 -25.14 65.56 -10.33
C CYS A 710 -25.56 64.45 -9.37
N ASP A 711 -26.85 64.46 -9.00
CA ASP A 711 -27.48 63.34 -8.29
C ASP A 711 -27.72 62.14 -9.22
N HIS A 712 -27.22 60.97 -8.82
CA HIS A 712 -27.20 59.74 -9.63
C HIS A 712 -28.58 59.08 -9.87
N MET A 713 -29.65 59.55 -9.20
CA MET A 713 -31.02 59.07 -9.43
C MET A 713 -31.89 60.09 -10.18
N THR A 714 -31.61 61.38 -10.05
CA THR A 714 -32.47 62.48 -10.53
C THR A 714 -31.83 63.39 -11.57
N GLY A 715 -30.52 63.26 -11.83
CA GLY A 715 -29.80 64.05 -12.84
C GLY A 715 -29.63 65.54 -12.50
N ARG A 716 -30.08 65.97 -11.31
CA ARG A 716 -29.99 67.36 -10.83
C ARG A 716 -28.54 67.76 -10.60
N CYS A 717 -28.12 68.89 -11.14
CA CYS A 717 -26.75 69.39 -11.04
C CYS A 717 -26.48 69.97 -9.64
N LEU A 718 -25.38 69.54 -9.01
CA LEU A 718 -25.05 69.88 -7.62
C LEU A 718 -23.89 70.89 -7.48
N LYS A 719 -23.08 71.05 -8.54
CA LYS A 719 -21.82 71.81 -8.53
C LYS A 719 -21.72 72.86 -9.65
N CYS A 720 -22.64 73.81 -9.68
CA CYS A 720 -22.64 74.88 -10.69
C CYS A 720 -21.43 75.82 -10.57
N LEU A 721 -20.67 75.97 -11.64
CA LEU A 721 -19.48 76.81 -11.76
C LEU A 721 -19.77 78.13 -12.49
N GLY A 722 -18.78 79.02 -12.60
CA GLY A 722 -18.84 80.21 -13.47
C GLY A 722 -19.84 81.28 -13.05
N HIS A 723 -20.18 81.31 -11.76
CA HIS A 723 -21.25 82.14 -11.19
C HIS A 723 -22.63 81.85 -11.81
N THR A 724 -22.95 80.57 -11.98
CA THR A 724 -24.27 80.09 -12.41
C THR A 724 -25.00 79.37 -11.27
N GLU A 725 -26.33 79.35 -11.32
CA GLU A 725 -27.22 78.68 -10.37
C GLU A 725 -28.40 78.03 -11.10
N GLY A 726 -29.19 77.23 -10.39
CA GLY A 726 -30.32 76.48 -10.94
C GLY A 726 -30.09 74.97 -11.01
N ASP A 727 -31.16 74.20 -11.23
CA ASP A 727 -31.13 72.74 -11.17
C ASP A 727 -30.35 72.11 -12.35
N HIS A 728 -30.15 72.90 -13.42
CA HIS A 728 -29.30 72.59 -14.56
C HIS A 728 -28.22 73.66 -14.79
N CYS A 729 -27.92 74.49 -13.79
CA CYS A 729 -26.97 75.61 -13.85
C CYS A 729 -27.33 76.64 -14.95
N GLU A 730 -28.62 76.90 -15.15
CA GLU A 730 -29.18 77.58 -16.33
C GLU A 730 -29.23 79.13 -16.27
N ARG A 731 -28.86 79.75 -15.14
CA ARG A 731 -28.97 81.22 -14.91
C ARG A 731 -27.77 81.77 -14.15
N CYS A 732 -27.52 83.07 -14.24
CA CYS A 732 -26.45 83.73 -13.48
C CYS A 732 -26.82 83.93 -12.00
N GLN A 733 -25.82 83.83 -11.12
CA GLN A 733 -25.92 84.15 -9.69
C GLN A 733 -26.12 85.67 -9.48
N ARG A 734 -26.72 86.03 -8.34
CA ARG A 734 -26.94 87.43 -7.95
C ARG A 734 -25.64 88.25 -7.92
N GLY A 735 -25.72 89.51 -8.35
CA GLY A 735 -24.55 90.39 -8.52
C GLY A 735 -23.82 90.20 -9.86
N TYR A 736 -24.21 89.20 -10.66
CA TYR A 736 -23.68 88.95 -11.99
C TYR A 736 -24.79 89.00 -13.06
N TYR A 737 -24.41 89.41 -14.27
CA TYR A 737 -25.29 89.57 -15.43
C TYR A 737 -24.68 88.88 -16.67
N GLY A 738 -25.53 88.35 -17.56
CA GLY A 738 -25.12 87.64 -18.77
C GLY A 738 -25.96 86.39 -19.06
N ASN A 739 -25.60 85.66 -20.11
CA ASN A 739 -26.32 84.46 -20.54
C ASN A 739 -25.57 83.19 -20.11
N ALA A 740 -26.08 82.49 -19.10
CA ALA A 740 -25.49 81.27 -18.55
C ALA A 740 -25.59 80.05 -19.48
N VAL A 741 -26.60 79.97 -20.36
CA VAL A 741 -26.78 78.85 -21.30
C VAL A 741 -26.06 79.03 -22.63
N ASP A 742 -25.40 80.17 -22.87
CA ASP A 742 -24.63 80.47 -24.08
C ASP A 742 -23.50 79.42 -24.28
N PRO A 743 -23.54 78.60 -25.36
CA PRO A 743 -22.50 77.60 -25.63
C PRO A 743 -21.27 78.21 -26.32
N THR A 744 -21.33 79.47 -26.79
CA THR A 744 -20.24 80.12 -27.53
C THR A 744 -19.18 80.75 -26.63
N ARG A 745 -19.48 80.93 -25.33
CA ARG A 745 -18.58 81.52 -24.34
C ARG A 745 -17.98 80.47 -23.41
N LEU A 746 -16.69 80.22 -23.58
CA LEU A 746 -15.93 79.24 -22.81
C LEU A 746 -15.75 79.58 -21.33
N TYR A 747 -15.58 80.87 -20.96
CA TYR A 747 -15.86 81.47 -19.63
C TYR A 747 -15.34 82.93 -19.57
N PRO A 748 -15.75 83.73 -18.55
CA PRO A 748 -16.93 83.53 -17.72
C PRO A 748 -18.19 83.98 -18.47
N LYS A 749 -19.26 83.19 -18.40
CA LYS A 749 -20.54 83.49 -19.07
C LYS A 749 -21.27 84.67 -18.41
N CYS A 750 -21.20 84.73 -17.08
CA CYS A 750 -21.75 85.77 -16.22
C CYS A 750 -20.65 86.76 -15.79
N LYS A 751 -20.96 88.07 -15.75
CA LYS A 751 -20.02 89.17 -15.43
C LYS A 751 -20.54 90.01 -14.25
N PRO A 752 -19.68 90.52 -13.35
CA PRO A 752 -20.14 91.28 -12.19
C PRO A 752 -20.73 92.65 -12.56
N CYS A 753 -21.73 93.10 -11.81
CA CYS A 753 -22.25 94.48 -11.84
C CYS A 753 -21.15 95.50 -11.45
N ARG A 754 -21.21 96.72 -12.02
CA ARG A 754 -20.27 97.82 -11.73
C ARG A 754 -20.98 99.18 -11.83
N CYS A 755 -21.73 99.54 -10.78
CA CYS A 755 -22.42 100.83 -10.68
C CYS A 755 -21.59 101.86 -9.87
N SER A 756 -21.56 103.13 -10.30
CA SER A 756 -20.86 104.23 -9.59
C SER A 756 -21.60 104.60 -8.30
N PRO A 757 -20.93 104.64 -7.14
CA PRO A 757 -21.55 105.05 -5.88
C PRO A 757 -21.97 106.53 -5.85
N GLU A 758 -21.35 107.39 -6.66
CA GLU A 758 -21.66 108.81 -6.73
C GLU A 758 -22.97 109.07 -7.49
N GLY A 759 -23.20 108.31 -8.57
CA GLY A 759 -24.26 108.54 -9.56
C GLY A 759 -25.42 107.54 -9.58
N THR A 760 -25.39 106.45 -8.79
CA THR A 760 -26.43 105.40 -8.79
C THR A 760 -27.50 105.63 -7.73
N SER A 761 -28.77 105.51 -8.12
CA SER A 761 -29.95 105.52 -7.23
C SER A 761 -30.34 104.11 -6.79
N GLY A 762 -29.66 103.56 -5.78
CA GLY A 762 -30.02 102.26 -5.18
C GLY A 762 -28.84 101.41 -4.75
N SER A 763 -29.01 100.08 -4.79
CA SER A 763 -27.93 99.13 -4.47
C SER A 763 -26.96 98.98 -5.64
N LEU A 764 -25.66 99.05 -5.35
CA LEU A 764 -24.58 98.97 -6.33
C LEU A 764 -24.37 97.55 -6.90
N GLU A 765 -24.93 96.53 -6.22
CA GLU A 765 -24.90 95.13 -6.64
C GLU A 765 -26.08 94.76 -7.56
N TYR A 766 -27.08 95.64 -7.71
CA TYR A 766 -28.28 95.35 -8.49
C TYR A 766 -28.23 96.06 -9.86
N CYS A 767 -27.69 95.36 -10.85
CA CYS A 767 -27.79 95.71 -12.26
C CYS A 767 -28.72 94.73 -13.01
N HIS A 768 -29.23 95.12 -14.18
CA HIS A 768 -30.17 94.29 -14.94
C HIS A 768 -29.54 92.93 -15.37
N PRO A 769 -30.19 91.77 -15.14
CA PRO A 769 -29.57 90.44 -15.33
C PRO A 769 -28.99 90.14 -16.73
N ASP A 770 -29.53 90.72 -17.80
CA ASP A 770 -29.02 90.51 -19.16
C ASP A 770 -28.04 91.60 -19.65
N THR A 771 -28.33 92.88 -19.38
CA THR A 771 -27.59 94.03 -19.96
C THR A 771 -26.55 94.63 -19.01
N GLY A 772 -26.74 94.46 -17.70
CA GLY A 772 -25.91 95.03 -16.66
C GLY A 772 -26.02 96.55 -16.52
N ASP A 773 -27.17 97.13 -16.86
CA ASP A 773 -27.46 98.56 -16.65
C ASP A 773 -27.75 98.88 -15.18
N CYS A 774 -27.30 100.04 -14.72
CA CYS A 774 -27.54 100.57 -13.38
C CYS A 774 -28.60 101.69 -13.39
N LEU A 775 -29.23 101.97 -12.23
CA LEU A 775 -30.25 103.01 -12.08
C LEU A 775 -29.59 104.35 -11.74
N CYS A 776 -29.63 105.35 -12.63
CA CYS A 776 -28.88 106.60 -12.45
C CYS A 776 -29.66 107.72 -11.74
N LEU A 777 -28.93 108.63 -11.08
CA LEU A 777 -29.45 109.87 -10.47
C LEU A 777 -29.78 110.94 -11.52
N SER A 778 -30.53 111.97 -11.11
CA SER A 778 -30.92 113.08 -11.99
C SER A 778 -29.73 113.86 -12.54
N TYR A 779 -29.80 114.19 -13.83
CA TYR A 779 -28.73 114.85 -14.59
C TYR A 779 -27.42 114.06 -14.71
N VAL A 780 -27.42 112.78 -14.33
CA VAL A 780 -26.33 111.82 -14.54
C VAL A 780 -26.66 110.90 -15.74
N THR A 781 -25.65 110.25 -16.31
CA THR A 781 -25.75 109.32 -17.44
C THR A 781 -24.56 108.33 -17.47
N GLY A 782 -24.56 107.41 -18.44
CA GLY A 782 -23.66 106.25 -18.53
C GLY A 782 -24.28 104.98 -17.94
N ARG A 783 -23.85 103.80 -18.41
CA ARG A 783 -24.38 102.49 -17.96
C ARG A 783 -24.14 102.23 -16.48
N ASP A 784 -22.97 102.69 -16.03
CA ASP A 784 -22.43 102.71 -14.68
C ASP A 784 -22.79 104.00 -13.92
N CYS A 785 -23.51 104.94 -14.54
CA CYS A 785 -23.91 106.23 -13.97
C CYS A 785 -22.75 107.15 -13.56
N SER A 786 -21.64 107.19 -14.31
CA SER A 786 -20.43 107.94 -13.93
C SER A 786 -20.28 109.35 -14.55
N GLN A 787 -21.25 109.85 -15.33
CA GLN A 787 -21.06 111.06 -16.17
C GLN A 787 -22.18 112.10 -16.03
N CYS A 788 -21.85 113.40 -16.06
CA CYS A 788 -22.85 114.48 -16.11
C CYS A 788 -23.48 114.64 -17.50
N GLN A 789 -24.73 115.10 -17.54
CA GLN A 789 -25.39 115.52 -18.78
C GLN A 789 -24.85 116.88 -19.30
N PRO A 790 -24.77 117.12 -20.62
CA PRO A 790 -24.22 118.36 -21.17
C PRO A 790 -24.93 119.64 -20.69
N GLY A 791 -24.14 120.68 -20.41
CA GLY A 791 -24.63 121.92 -19.78
C GLY A 791 -24.70 121.85 -18.25
N PHE A 792 -24.33 120.70 -17.68
CA PHE A 792 -24.10 120.51 -16.25
C PHE A 792 -22.65 120.08 -15.98
N PHE A 793 -22.16 120.34 -14.78
CA PHE A 793 -20.82 120.06 -14.30
C PHE A 793 -20.86 119.63 -12.81
N ASN A 794 -19.73 119.23 -12.23
CA ASN A 794 -19.61 118.86 -10.81
C ASN A 794 -20.55 117.71 -10.37
N LEU A 795 -20.18 116.45 -10.65
CA LEU A 795 -20.92 115.27 -10.19
C LEU A 795 -20.77 115.10 -8.66
N LEU A 796 -21.81 115.44 -7.91
CA LEU A 796 -21.85 115.33 -6.45
C LEU A 796 -22.58 114.06 -5.98
N PRO A 797 -22.00 113.28 -5.03
CA PRO A 797 -22.62 112.07 -4.51
C PRO A 797 -24.04 112.30 -3.99
N GLY A 798 -25.01 111.57 -4.55
CA GLY A 798 -26.42 111.63 -4.13
C GLY A 798 -27.20 112.88 -4.58
N LEU A 799 -26.56 113.89 -5.18
CA LEU A 799 -27.24 115.07 -5.76
C LEU A 799 -27.27 115.07 -7.30
N GLY A 800 -26.28 114.47 -7.97
CA GLY A 800 -26.10 114.64 -9.41
C GLY A 800 -25.27 115.88 -9.75
N CYS A 801 -25.58 116.56 -10.86
CA CYS A 801 -24.73 117.62 -11.42
C CYS A 801 -25.38 119.03 -11.40
N GLU A 802 -24.55 120.08 -11.27
CA GLU A 802 -24.91 121.50 -11.21
C GLU A 802 -24.86 122.20 -12.58
N ARG A 803 -25.48 123.38 -12.74
CA ARG A 803 -25.65 124.04 -14.06
C ARG A 803 -24.62 125.16 -14.33
N CYS A 804 -24.10 125.22 -15.56
CA CYS A 804 -23.20 126.29 -16.05
C CYS A 804 -23.83 127.71 -16.02
N ASN A 805 -22.99 128.76 -15.87
CA ASN A 805 -23.43 130.17 -15.80
C ASN A 805 -22.50 131.14 -16.61
N CYS A 806 -22.62 131.13 -17.94
CA CYS A 806 -21.74 131.89 -18.85
C CYS A 806 -22.35 133.22 -19.33
N ASN A 807 -21.55 134.28 -19.45
CA ASN A 807 -22.00 135.58 -19.95
C ASN A 807 -22.29 135.50 -21.46
N PRO A 808 -23.53 135.76 -21.93
CA PRO A 808 -23.92 135.53 -23.33
C PRO A 808 -23.30 136.52 -24.33
N ILE A 809 -22.68 137.62 -23.87
CA ILE A 809 -22.02 138.60 -24.74
C ILE A 809 -20.55 138.22 -24.96
N GLY A 810 -19.85 137.84 -23.88
CA GLY A 810 -18.41 137.55 -23.90
C GLY A 810 -18.05 136.07 -24.09
N SER A 811 -18.96 135.13 -23.84
CA SER A 811 -18.77 133.70 -24.14
C SER A 811 -19.26 133.31 -25.54
N THR A 812 -18.82 132.16 -26.04
CA THR A 812 -19.22 131.59 -27.33
C THR A 812 -20.43 130.66 -27.23
N THR A 813 -20.60 129.96 -26.11
CA THR A 813 -21.72 129.04 -25.82
C THR A 813 -22.13 129.15 -24.34
N PRO A 814 -23.35 128.70 -23.96
CA PRO A 814 -23.75 128.58 -22.55
C PRO A 814 -23.23 127.30 -21.87
N ALA A 815 -22.47 126.46 -22.58
CA ALA A 815 -21.84 125.29 -22.00
C ALA A 815 -20.52 125.68 -21.34
N CYS A 816 -20.20 124.96 -20.26
CA CYS A 816 -18.96 125.08 -19.52
C CYS A 816 -18.25 123.71 -19.46
N ASP A 817 -16.99 123.71 -19.03
CA ASP A 817 -16.27 122.48 -18.75
C ASP A 817 -16.95 121.67 -17.62
N SER A 818 -17.11 120.36 -17.84
CA SER A 818 -17.91 119.45 -16.99
C SER A 818 -17.33 119.17 -15.60
N VAL A 819 -16.13 119.67 -15.28
CA VAL A 819 -15.51 119.55 -13.96
C VAL A 819 -15.26 120.93 -13.34
N THR A 820 -14.75 121.89 -14.11
CA THR A 820 -14.24 123.18 -13.61
C THR A 820 -15.21 124.35 -13.75
N GLY A 821 -16.29 124.21 -14.52
CA GLY A 821 -17.28 125.27 -14.72
C GLY A 821 -16.82 126.47 -15.56
N GLN A 822 -15.60 126.44 -16.11
CA GLN A 822 -15.07 127.52 -16.97
C GLN A 822 -15.86 127.66 -18.27
N CYS A 823 -16.16 128.90 -18.65
CA CYS A 823 -16.87 129.23 -19.89
C CYS A 823 -15.91 129.53 -21.06
N PHE A 824 -16.36 129.29 -22.29
CA PHE A 824 -15.55 129.48 -23.50
C PHE A 824 -15.58 130.94 -23.99
N CYS A 825 -14.54 131.72 -23.72
CA CYS A 825 -14.50 133.16 -23.97
C CYS A 825 -14.19 133.57 -25.42
N ARG A 826 -14.57 134.80 -25.80
CA ARG A 826 -14.29 135.43 -27.11
C ARG A 826 -12.91 136.10 -27.13
N THR A 827 -12.39 136.35 -28.33
CA THR A 827 -11.07 136.96 -28.55
C THR A 827 -10.91 138.31 -27.84
N GLY A 828 -9.89 138.45 -27.01
CA GLY A 828 -9.61 139.66 -26.23
C GLY A 828 -10.55 139.90 -25.04
N VAL A 829 -11.40 138.91 -24.70
CA VAL A 829 -12.26 138.90 -23.51
C VAL A 829 -11.77 137.85 -22.53
N ASP A 830 -11.88 138.14 -21.24
CA ASP A 830 -11.35 137.34 -20.12
C ASP A 830 -12.37 137.18 -18.98
N GLY A 831 -12.05 136.38 -17.97
CA GLY A 831 -12.87 136.05 -16.79
C GLY A 831 -13.55 134.67 -16.86
N GLN A 832 -13.87 134.07 -15.70
CA GLN A 832 -14.47 132.71 -15.65
C GLN A 832 -15.81 132.63 -16.38
N SER A 833 -16.60 133.71 -16.30
CA SER A 833 -17.87 133.89 -17.00
C SER A 833 -17.73 134.60 -18.36
N CYS A 834 -16.52 135.09 -18.71
CA CYS A 834 -16.19 135.88 -19.90
C CYS A 834 -16.87 137.27 -19.94
N ASP A 835 -16.39 138.24 -19.16
CA ASP A 835 -17.13 139.48 -18.87
C ASP A 835 -16.36 140.81 -19.05
N HIS A 836 -15.03 140.80 -19.23
CA HIS A 836 -14.22 142.03 -19.38
C HIS A 836 -13.14 141.92 -20.47
N CYS A 837 -12.50 143.03 -20.86
CA CYS A 837 -11.41 143.03 -21.85
C CYS A 837 -10.05 142.68 -21.23
N HIS A 838 -9.24 141.95 -21.99
CA HIS A 838 -7.82 141.75 -21.72
C HIS A 838 -7.01 143.05 -21.90
N VAL A 839 -5.94 143.24 -21.13
CA VAL A 839 -5.05 144.42 -21.19
C VAL A 839 -4.40 144.56 -22.57
N GLY A 840 -4.20 145.80 -23.05
CA GLY A 840 -3.73 146.11 -24.40
C GLY A 840 -4.84 146.13 -25.46
N PHE A 841 -6.07 145.76 -25.07
CA PHE A 841 -7.27 145.83 -25.88
C PHE A 841 -8.29 146.82 -25.27
N PHE A 842 -9.24 147.28 -26.07
CA PHE A 842 -10.29 148.22 -25.66
C PHE A 842 -11.61 147.94 -26.41
N GLY A 843 -12.71 148.55 -25.95
CA GLY A 843 -14.01 148.50 -26.61
C GLY A 843 -14.70 147.13 -26.54
N PHE A 844 -15.10 146.71 -25.32
CA PHE A 844 -15.83 145.47 -25.08
C PHE A 844 -17.10 145.36 -25.94
N SER A 845 -17.29 144.23 -26.61
CA SER A 845 -18.42 144.03 -27.52
C SER A 845 -18.72 142.53 -27.76
N SER A 846 -19.85 142.22 -28.41
CA SER A 846 -20.16 140.86 -28.88
C SER A 846 -19.20 140.29 -29.94
N ARG A 847 -18.27 141.12 -30.45
CA ARG A 847 -17.15 140.71 -31.32
C ARG A 847 -15.82 140.57 -30.55
N GLY A 848 -15.85 140.60 -29.22
CA GLY A 848 -14.67 140.70 -28.38
C GLY A 848 -14.15 142.14 -28.25
N CYS A 849 -12.89 142.29 -27.86
CA CYS A 849 -12.20 143.57 -27.70
C CYS A 849 -11.16 143.79 -28.82
N ARG A 850 -10.70 145.03 -29.03
CA ARG A 850 -9.78 145.40 -30.14
C ARG A 850 -8.42 145.87 -29.63
N ALA A 851 -7.33 145.46 -30.27
CA ALA A 851 -5.97 145.83 -29.84
C ALA A 851 -5.67 147.32 -30.05
N CYS A 852 -4.87 147.90 -29.14
CA CYS A 852 -4.57 149.33 -29.13
C CYS A 852 -3.56 149.81 -30.18
N ASN A 853 -2.58 148.98 -30.57
CA ASN A 853 -1.63 149.22 -31.67
C ASN A 853 -1.06 150.65 -31.74
N CYS A 854 -0.39 151.09 -30.67
CA CYS A 854 0.39 152.34 -30.65
C CYS A 854 1.82 152.10 -31.18
N ASP A 855 2.46 153.10 -31.79
CA ASP A 855 3.87 152.96 -32.20
C ASP A 855 4.79 152.98 -30.96
N PRO A 856 5.66 151.97 -30.73
CA PRO A 856 6.45 151.87 -29.50
C PRO A 856 7.57 152.91 -29.38
N MET A 857 7.99 153.56 -30.49
CA MET A 857 9.02 154.59 -30.48
C MET A 857 8.40 155.98 -30.37
N GLY A 858 7.36 156.26 -31.15
CA GLY A 858 6.65 157.54 -31.15
C GLY A 858 5.72 157.74 -29.94
N SER A 859 5.22 156.67 -29.32
CA SER A 859 4.24 156.74 -28.22
C SER A 859 4.88 156.64 -26.82
N ILE A 860 4.10 157.04 -25.81
CA ILE A 860 4.46 156.93 -24.38
C ILE A 860 4.02 155.59 -23.77
N SER A 861 2.93 154.99 -24.28
CA SER A 861 2.37 153.71 -23.80
C SER A 861 1.78 152.90 -24.95
N MET A 862 1.74 151.57 -24.79
CA MET A 862 1.03 150.65 -25.70
C MET A 862 -0.47 150.56 -25.42
N GLN A 863 -0.90 150.95 -24.21
CA GLN A 863 -2.32 151.09 -23.89
C GLN A 863 -2.82 152.43 -24.40
N CYS A 864 -3.83 152.38 -25.26
CA CYS A 864 -4.57 153.51 -25.79
C CYS A 864 -5.78 153.85 -24.91
N HIS A 865 -6.33 155.05 -25.09
CA HIS A 865 -7.62 155.44 -24.53
C HIS A 865 -8.77 154.69 -25.23
N ASP A 866 -9.99 154.73 -24.67
CA ASP A 866 -11.18 154.02 -25.18
C ASP A 866 -11.61 154.41 -26.60
N ASN A 867 -11.07 155.50 -27.15
CA ASN A 867 -11.25 155.93 -28.53
C ASN A 867 -10.17 155.42 -29.50
N GLY A 868 -9.19 154.63 -29.02
CA GLY A 868 -8.10 154.06 -29.81
C GLY A 868 -6.90 154.98 -30.05
N THR A 869 -6.83 156.16 -29.41
CA THR A 869 -5.76 157.15 -29.63
C THR A 869 -4.57 156.95 -28.68
N CYS A 870 -3.36 157.20 -29.18
CA CYS A 870 -2.10 157.03 -28.47
C CYS A 870 -1.45 158.38 -28.11
N SER A 871 -0.74 158.46 -26.98
CA SER A 871 -0.07 159.69 -26.51
C SER A 871 1.36 159.78 -27.05
N CYS A 872 1.69 160.88 -27.75
CA CYS A 872 2.91 161.00 -28.56
C CYS A 872 4.06 161.77 -27.90
N ARG A 873 5.28 161.44 -28.33
CA ARG A 873 6.52 162.16 -28.00
C ARG A 873 6.74 163.37 -28.91
N GLN A 874 7.50 164.35 -28.44
CA GLN A 874 7.69 165.63 -29.14
C GLN A 874 8.42 165.44 -30.49
N GLY A 875 8.02 166.21 -31.51
CA GLY A 875 8.48 166.06 -32.90
C GLY A 875 7.72 165.00 -33.72
N PHE A 876 7.09 164.03 -33.04
CA PHE A 876 6.24 163.01 -33.64
C PHE A 876 4.75 163.40 -33.55
N VAL A 877 4.00 163.10 -34.59
CA VAL A 877 2.57 163.43 -34.77
C VAL A 877 1.83 162.27 -35.46
N GLY A 878 0.50 162.28 -35.34
CA GLY A 878 -0.38 161.22 -35.84
C GLY A 878 -1.06 160.47 -34.68
N TYR A 879 -2.22 159.88 -34.93
CA TYR A 879 -3.02 159.22 -33.90
C TYR A 879 -2.39 157.95 -33.29
N LYS A 880 -1.36 157.40 -33.98
CA LYS A 880 -0.45 156.34 -33.51
C LYS A 880 0.98 156.81 -33.29
N CYS A 881 1.24 158.12 -33.41
CA CYS A 881 2.55 158.76 -33.21
C CYS A 881 3.61 158.41 -34.28
N ASP A 882 3.16 158.09 -35.49
CA ASP A 882 3.92 157.41 -36.54
C ASP A 882 4.66 158.32 -37.54
N LYS A 883 4.62 159.66 -37.40
CA LYS A 883 5.10 160.60 -38.44
C LYS A 883 5.83 161.81 -37.88
N CYS A 884 6.79 162.35 -38.63
CA CYS A 884 7.42 163.63 -38.33
C CYS A 884 6.51 164.83 -38.60
N GLN A 885 6.67 165.89 -37.81
CA GLN A 885 6.00 167.18 -38.01
C GLN A 885 6.49 167.88 -39.29
N LEU A 886 5.63 168.68 -39.92
CA LEU A 886 5.93 169.36 -41.18
C LEU A 886 7.05 170.41 -41.03
N ASN A 887 7.83 170.60 -42.11
CA ASN A 887 9.13 171.28 -42.14
C ASN A 887 10.30 170.49 -41.50
N PHE A 888 10.03 169.39 -40.80
CA PHE A 888 11.04 168.43 -40.33
C PHE A 888 11.05 167.18 -41.23
N TYR A 889 12.22 166.58 -41.44
CA TYR A 889 12.42 165.31 -42.12
C TYR A 889 12.88 164.23 -41.13
N HIS A 890 12.59 162.97 -41.44
CA HIS A 890 13.06 161.84 -40.62
C HIS A 890 14.53 161.55 -40.92
N ASN A 891 15.43 161.93 -40.02
CA ASN A 891 16.83 161.51 -40.07
C ASN A 891 16.90 160.00 -39.76
N ARG A 892 17.44 159.23 -40.71
CA ARG A 892 17.47 157.76 -40.65
C ARG A 892 18.57 157.19 -39.75
N GLU A 893 19.53 158.00 -39.31
CA GLU A 893 20.60 157.56 -38.41
C GLU A 893 20.24 157.80 -36.94
N THR A 894 19.60 158.93 -36.64
CA THR A 894 19.10 159.29 -35.28
C THR A 894 17.69 158.76 -34.98
N TYR A 895 16.98 158.27 -36.00
CA TYR A 895 15.56 157.86 -35.97
C TYR A 895 14.62 158.92 -35.39
N GLN A 896 14.95 160.20 -35.64
CA GLN A 896 14.28 161.38 -35.12
C GLN A 896 14.00 162.41 -36.23
N CYS A 897 13.21 163.43 -35.91
CA CYS A 897 12.71 164.43 -36.86
C CYS A 897 13.51 165.73 -36.73
N GLU A 898 14.12 166.21 -37.81
CA GLU A 898 15.08 167.35 -37.84
C GLU A 898 14.73 168.36 -38.97
N GLU A 899 15.00 169.66 -38.83
CA GLU A 899 14.36 170.72 -39.66
C GLU A 899 15.06 171.05 -41.01
N CYS A 900 14.28 171.50 -42.01
CA CYS A 900 14.68 171.73 -43.41
C CYS A 900 15.14 173.17 -43.78
N PRO A 901 15.94 173.36 -44.86
CA PRO A 901 16.49 174.68 -45.24
C PRO A 901 15.52 175.69 -45.91
N VAL A 902 15.85 176.98 -45.74
CA VAL A 902 15.02 178.18 -46.03
C VAL A 902 14.41 178.27 -47.45
N CYS A 903 15.09 177.77 -48.48
CA CYS A 903 14.66 177.89 -49.88
C CYS A 903 13.24 177.30 -50.14
N TYR A 904 12.86 176.27 -49.37
CA TYR A 904 11.62 175.52 -49.58
C TYR A 904 10.34 176.37 -49.43
N GLY A 905 10.36 177.43 -48.61
CA GLY A 905 9.17 178.23 -48.32
C GLY A 905 8.62 178.98 -49.55
N LEU A 906 9.49 179.58 -50.36
CA LEU A 906 9.10 180.48 -51.46
C LEU A 906 8.36 179.77 -52.62
N VAL A 907 8.67 178.48 -52.87
CA VAL A 907 8.06 177.71 -53.96
C VAL A 907 6.66 177.21 -53.59
N ARG A 908 6.45 176.88 -52.31
CA ARG A 908 5.20 176.31 -51.78
C ARG A 908 3.99 177.21 -52.01
N ASP A 909 4.14 178.51 -51.71
CA ASP A 909 3.00 179.42 -51.61
C ASP A 909 2.42 179.78 -52.99
N GLN A 910 3.27 179.88 -54.02
CA GLN A 910 2.84 180.12 -55.40
C GLN A 910 2.07 178.92 -55.99
N ALA A 911 2.47 177.69 -55.63
CA ALA A 911 1.82 176.46 -56.09
C ALA A 911 0.39 176.29 -55.52
N ALA A 912 0.12 176.81 -54.32
CA ALA A 912 -1.20 176.76 -53.71
C ALA A 912 -2.26 177.54 -54.51
N SER A 913 -1.90 178.71 -55.05
CA SER A 913 -2.84 179.59 -55.74
C SER A 913 -3.42 178.99 -57.03
N MET A 914 -2.63 178.24 -57.80
CA MET A 914 -3.11 177.64 -59.05
C MET A 914 -4.09 176.49 -58.82
N LYS A 915 -3.87 175.69 -57.75
CA LYS A 915 -4.63 174.46 -57.50
C LYS A 915 -6.11 174.72 -57.20
N ALA A 916 -6.43 175.88 -56.62
CA ALA A 916 -7.81 176.27 -56.30
C ALA A 916 -8.70 176.47 -57.53
N LYS A 917 -8.14 176.88 -58.69
CA LYS A 917 -8.92 177.22 -59.89
C LYS A 917 -9.35 176.00 -60.73
N LEU A 918 -8.75 174.84 -60.52
CA LEU A 918 -9.07 173.61 -61.25
C LEU A 918 -10.34 172.92 -60.73
N LEU A 919 -10.59 172.99 -59.43
CA LEU A 919 -11.66 172.24 -58.75
C LEU A 919 -13.09 172.73 -59.07
N ASP A 920 -13.27 173.98 -59.50
CA ASP A 920 -14.59 174.49 -59.91
C ASP A 920 -15.04 173.95 -61.27
N LEU A 921 -14.10 173.66 -62.18
CA LEU A 921 -14.43 173.23 -63.55
C LEU A 921 -14.95 171.79 -63.61
N GLU A 922 -14.40 170.92 -62.76
CA GLU A 922 -14.71 169.49 -62.67
C GLU A 922 -16.17 169.22 -62.26
N LYS A 923 -16.79 170.18 -61.58
CA LYS A 923 -18.12 170.05 -60.93
C LYS A 923 -19.32 170.20 -61.88
N LEU A 924 -19.08 170.50 -63.17
CA LEU A 924 -20.13 170.84 -64.15
C LEU A 924 -20.50 169.72 -65.15
N LEU A 925 -19.78 168.59 -65.16
CA LEU A 925 -19.77 167.64 -66.30
C LEU A 925 -20.58 166.33 -66.12
N SER A 926 -21.17 166.05 -64.95
CA SER A 926 -21.47 164.68 -64.51
C SER A 926 -22.97 164.28 -64.50
N ASN A 927 -23.68 164.19 -65.65
CA ASN A 927 -25.16 164.13 -65.61
C ASN A 927 -25.96 163.33 -66.70
N TYR A 928 -25.47 162.24 -67.32
CA TYR A 928 -26.26 161.32 -68.21
C TYR A 928 -25.74 159.85 -68.21
N ASP A 929 -26.56 158.82 -68.54
CA ASP A 929 -26.39 157.37 -68.18
C ASP A 929 -27.05 156.30 -69.13
N CYS A 930 -26.64 154.99 -69.11
CA CYS A 930 -27.47 153.75 -69.32
C CYS A 930 -26.80 152.30 -69.41
N ARG A 931 -27.37 151.28 -68.71
CA ARG A 931 -27.66 149.81 -69.05
C ARG A 931 -26.66 148.56 -68.99
N ASN A 932 -26.87 147.68 -67.96
CA ASN A 932 -27.37 146.24 -67.92
C ASN A 932 -26.69 144.88 -68.46
N SER A 933 -26.67 143.79 -67.63
CA SER A 933 -26.83 142.28 -67.91
C SER A 933 -25.69 141.20 -67.62
N ARG A 934 -25.94 139.85 -67.73
CA ARG A 934 -25.21 138.69 -67.04
C ARG A 934 -24.77 137.40 -67.87
N GLY A 935 -23.59 136.76 -67.58
CA GLY A 935 -23.41 135.27 -67.31
C GLY A 935 -22.62 134.19 -68.20
N ARG A 936 -21.60 133.47 -67.62
CA ARG A 936 -21.08 132.03 -67.86
C ARG A 936 -20.37 131.62 -69.22
N LEU A 937 -19.63 130.48 -69.48
CA LEU A 937 -18.98 129.29 -68.77
C LEU A 937 -18.00 128.42 -69.69
N TYR A 938 -17.07 127.60 -69.11
CA TYR A 938 -16.48 126.26 -69.59
C TYR A 938 -15.65 126.11 -70.93
N PRO A 939 -15.08 124.94 -71.39
CA PRO A 939 -14.52 123.65 -70.80
C PRO A 939 -13.15 123.15 -71.45
N TRP A 940 -13.02 121.83 -71.87
CA TRP A 940 -11.98 121.07 -72.68
C TRP A 940 -10.85 120.23 -71.97
N HIS A 941 -10.11 119.22 -72.53
CA HIS A 941 -10.37 118.00 -73.38
C HIS A 941 -9.07 117.15 -73.73
N SER A 942 -9.11 115.80 -73.98
CA SER A 942 -8.01 114.95 -74.59
C SER A 942 -8.44 113.52 -75.12
N SER A 943 -7.57 112.68 -75.76
CA SER A 943 -7.85 111.27 -76.23
C SER A 943 -6.57 110.39 -76.56
N GLN A 944 -6.57 109.06 -76.87
CA GLN A 944 -7.17 108.37 -78.06
C GLN A 944 -7.17 106.78 -78.06
N TRP A 945 -8.13 106.15 -78.79
CA TRP A 945 -8.27 104.75 -79.33
C TRP A 945 -8.76 103.50 -78.51
N ARG A 946 -10.06 103.17 -78.70
CA ARG A 946 -10.76 101.85 -78.90
C ARG A 946 -10.42 100.61 -78.02
N GLU A 947 -11.33 100.10 -77.16
CA GLU A 947 -12.61 99.35 -77.41
C GLU A 947 -12.41 97.86 -77.78
N ASN A 948 -13.14 96.87 -77.22
CA ASN A 948 -14.00 96.72 -76.01
C ASN A 948 -14.37 95.19 -75.92
N HIS A 949 -14.53 94.46 -74.81
CA HIS A 949 -14.72 94.68 -73.36
C HIS A 949 -13.88 93.59 -72.61
N LEU A 950 -13.40 93.65 -71.36
CA LEU A 950 -13.76 94.31 -70.08
C LEU A 950 -14.72 93.54 -69.14
N PRO A 951 -14.53 93.59 -67.80
CA PRO A 951 -13.47 94.25 -67.02
C PRO A 951 -12.65 93.31 -66.08
N GLU A 952 -11.47 92.93 -66.55
CA GLU A 952 -10.14 93.08 -65.90
C GLU A 952 -9.91 92.79 -64.39
N LEU A 953 -9.05 91.80 -64.13
CA LEU A 953 -7.98 91.85 -63.12
C LEU A 953 -6.79 92.66 -63.70
N GLN A 954 -5.70 93.04 -63.02
CA GLN A 954 -5.08 92.78 -61.71
C GLN A 954 -4.64 94.16 -61.12
N GLY A 955 -4.10 94.37 -59.90
CA GLY A 955 -3.10 93.61 -59.15
C GLY A 955 -1.68 94.11 -59.46
N GLU A 956 -1.06 94.87 -58.55
CA GLU A 956 0.38 95.20 -58.58
C GLU A 956 1.02 94.83 -57.22
N ASP A 957 2.08 94.02 -57.28
CA ASP A 957 2.94 93.68 -56.13
C ASP A 957 4.13 94.64 -56.04
N TYR A 958 4.51 95.04 -54.82
CA TYR A 958 5.85 95.59 -54.56
C TYR A 958 6.43 95.08 -53.24
N LEU A 959 7.49 94.27 -53.37
CA LEU A 959 8.34 93.79 -52.27
C LEU A 959 9.59 94.69 -52.16
N PRO A 960 9.91 95.25 -50.98
CA PRO A 960 11.22 95.86 -50.70
C PRO A 960 12.12 94.88 -49.93
N ASN A 961 13.38 94.74 -50.37
CA ASN A 961 14.44 94.14 -49.56
C ASN A 961 15.02 95.18 -48.58
N ALA A 962 15.31 94.79 -47.34
CA ALA A 962 16.43 95.33 -46.55
C ALA A 962 16.79 94.37 -45.40
N ILE A 963 18.07 94.38 -45.02
CA ILE A 963 18.65 93.77 -43.80
C ILE A 963 19.25 94.94 -43.00
N GLU A 964 19.71 94.68 -41.77
CA GLU A 964 20.43 95.59 -40.84
C GLU A 964 19.53 96.51 -39.97
N ASP A 965 19.79 96.70 -38.66
CA ASP A 965 20.46 95.82 -37.68
C ASP A 965 20.19 96.25 -36.21
N PHE A 966 20.71 95.46 -35.25
CA PHE A 966 21.10 95.82 -33.87
C PHE A 966 20.04 96.21 -32.79
N LEU A 967 19.94 95.32 -31.77
CA LEU A 967 19.94 95.59 -30.31
C LEU A 967 18.77 96.39 -29.65
N ALA A 968 18.38 96.15 -28.39
CA ALA A 968 18.70 95.07 -27.43
C ALA A 968 17.75 95.06 -26.20
N ILE A 969 17.68 93.88 -25.54
CA ILE A 969 17.51 93.64 -24.08
C ILE A 969 16.24 94.18 -23.37
N GLN A 970 15.40 93.20 -22.98
CA GLN A 970 14.73 93.02 -21.67
C GLN A 970 14.28 94.25 -20.85
N GLY A 971 12.96 94.43 -20.81
CA GLY A 971 12.17 94.16 -19.59
C GLY A 971 12.30 95.08 -18.37
N LEU A 972 11.45 96.13 -18.36
CA LEU A 972 10.61 96.51 -17.22
C LEU A 972 9.41 97.34 -17.69
#